data_AF-A0A3M0W1Y6-F1
#
_entry.id   AF-A0A3M0W1Y6-F1
#
_cell.length_a   1.000
_cell.length_b   1.000
_cell.length_c   1.000
_cell.angle_alpha   90.00
_cell.angle_beta   90.00
_cell.angle_gamma   90.00
#
_symmetry.space_group_name_H-M   'P 1'
#
loop_
_entity.id
_entity.type
_entity.pdbx_description
1 polymer ?
#
loop_
_entity_poly.entity_id
_entity_poly.type
_entity_poly.pdbx_seq_one_letter_code
_entity_poly.pdbx_strand_id
1 'polypeptide(L)'
;MRLTADLINASLSYLNPLKERELDLRGHKIPIIENLGVAGACDAIDFTDNDLGLLANFPLSPRLNTLLCARNRVQGVDRRLGDTLPNLTTLVLTSNLVKEMGDLEGLRGCRRLTHLSLVENPVQKREHYRSYMIWLCPSLRFLDFQRIKDAERERASELFGTPSEPTELAAKIGGVKTKTFDASVNTPVNGTRVVGASGKAIRTKLTDTETARLKELLNSKTLTLDDFARIEKDLAEGRIPRGIADADRGGGYRALLSGAGVIQGFDSRDSQTGVSGLFQGLTYHAGLSGGSWLLSSIAGNNYPTITTLRKSLWEPAFKNSLLFPGTILTSVEAYAEILNDIAAKGAAGFPPTLTDPWGRLLSWQLLYGSDGGVSDTLSGITTLSNFTSHNVPYPIITALGVKTWQGQCLPGPNGTQYELHPYEFGSWDDGVNAFTPTAYIGSSLSNGLPADGTCIQRYDNLGYALGTSSNLFNKLCAGVSIANSTDPTLEAVVEDLRDLLDKVNEVAYREEFAVYPNPFRNYPHSSLVSAQDELSLADGGLALQNNPIWPLLHRAVDVILVNDNSADTGDAPYTFPNGSEIYTTYQQARDQGLTRMPDIPTVDVFIANGYNQRPTFFGCNDASKTTIIYLPNYNYTFASGQSTFKLEYTTAETDAMIANGVQIATKGGDSGWPLCLACGILKKSTTSLPLKCTHCFQKYCYN
;
A
#
# COMPACT_ATOMS: atom_id res chain seq x y z
N MET A 1 13.84 -4.04 16.91
CA MET A 1 15.03 -4.86 17.24
C MET A 1 15.68 -4.31 18.51
N ARG A 2 16.31 -5.15 19.34
CA ARG A 2 17.05 -4.66 20.54
C ARG A 2 18.32 -3.92 20.08
N LEU A 3 18.69 -2.78 20.68
CA LEU A 3 19.93 -2.07 20.35
C LEU A 3 21.13 -2.79 20.96
N THR A 4 21.74 -3.73 20.23
CA THR A 4 22.90 -4.52 20.69
C THR A 4 24.22 -3.89 20.26
N ALA A 5 25.31 -4.30 20.90
CA ALA A 5 26.66 -3.87 20.49
C ALA A 5 26.99 -4.30 19.04
N ASP A 6 26.54 -5.49 18.63
CA ASP A 6 26.74 -5.99 17.27
C ASP A 6 26.00 -5.12 16.24
N LEU A 7 24.77 -4.70 16.55
CA LEU A 7 24.02 -3.77 15.69
C LEU A 7 24.78 -2.46 15.52
N ILE A 8 25.26 -1.87 16.62
CA ILE A 8 25.99 -0.61 16.60
C ILE A 8 27.28 -0.73 15.76
N ASN A 9 28.05 -1.81 15.94
CA ASN A 9 29.29 -2.02 15.20
C ASN A 9 29.07 -2.31 13.71
N ALA A 10 27.93 -2.90 13.35
CA ALA A 10 27.56 -3.16 11.96
C ALA A 10 26.89 -1.96 11.27
N SER A 11 26.47 -0.96 12.04
CA SER A 11 25.77 0.23 11.55
C SER A 11 26.72 1.19 10.83
N LEU A 12 26.19 1.90 9.83
CA LEU A 12 26.99 2.82 9.04
C LEU A 12 27.46 4.00 9.91
N SER A 13 28.74 4.31 9.82
CA SER A 13 29.30 5.55 10.36
C SER A 13 30.05 6.32 9.29
N TYR A 14 29.63 7.56 9.05
CA TYR A 14 30.13 8.39 7.96
C TYR A 14 30.13 9.88 8.35
N LEU A 15 30.69 10.74 7.50
CA LEU A 15 30.59 12.18 7.68
C LEU A 15 29.34 12.69 6.97
N ASN A 16 28.41 13.28 7.72
CA ASN A 16 27.20 13.85 7.17
C ASN A 16 27.48 15.19 6.43
N PRO A 17 26.50 15.81 5.75
CA PRO A 17 26.69 17.06 5.01
C PRO A 17 27.17 18.25 5.85
N LEU A 18 26.99 18.21 7.18
CA LEU A 18 27.51 19.22 8.12
C LEU A 18 28.93 18.90 8.60
N LYS A 19 29.56 17.84 8.06
CA LYS A 19 30.88 17.32 8.42
C LYS A 19 30.94 16.78 9.85
N GLU A 20 29.81 16.35 10.39
CA GLU A 20 29.72 15.65 11.67
C GLU A 20 29.87 14.15 11.43
N ARG A 21 30.60 13.44 12.30
CA ARG A 21 30.64 11.98 12.27
C ARG A 21 29.31 11.44 12.80
N GLU A 22 28.48 10.95 11.90
CA GLU A 22 27.16 10.42 12.17
C GLU A 22 27.21 8.89 12.31
N LEU A 23 26.45 8.37 13.28
CA LEU A 23 26.11 6.95 13.36
C LEU A 23 24.65 6.78 12.94
N ASP A 24 24.42 6.00 11.90
CA ASP A 24 23.10 5.74 11.34
C ASP A 24 22.46 4.51 11.98
N LEU A 25 21.43 4.72 12.78
CA LEU A 25 20.62 3.68 13.43
C LEU A 25 19.17 3.73 12.95
N ARG A 26 18.92 4.19 11.71
CA ARG A 26 17.58 4.36 11.16
C ARG A 26 16.86 3.03 10.94
N GLY A 27 15.55 3.00 11.13
CA GLY A 27 14.69 1.92 10.63
C GLY A 27 14.80 0.57 11.36
N HIS A 28 15.49 0.49 12.50
CA HIS A 28 15.74 -0.76 13.22
C HIS A 28 14.64 -1.18 14.20
N LYS A 29 13.54 -0.41 14.29
CA LYS A 29 12.44 -0.63 15.26
C LYS A 29 12.97 -0.74 16.69
N ILE A 30 13.94 0.10 17.05
CA ILE A 30 14.58 0.09 18.38
C ILE A 30 13.57 0.62 19.40
N PRO A 31 13.17 -0.17 20.43
CA PRO A 31 12.19 0.30 21.41
C PRO A 31 12.84 1.09 22.56
N ILE A 32 14.12 0.80 22.85
CA ILE A 32 14.87 1.33 24.00
C ILE A 32 16.31 1.57 23.57
N ILE A 33 16.86 2.74 23.92
CA ILE A 33 18.28 3.04 23.79
C ILE A 33 19.04 2.27 24.88
N GLU A 34 20.05 1.51 24.48
CA GLU A 34 20.97 0.79 25.36
C GLU A 34 22.26 0.46 24.60
N ASN A 35 23.31 0.02 25.30
CA ASN A 35 24.59 -0.42 24.72
C ASN A 35 25.35 0.61 23.87
N LEU A 36 24.96 1.89 23.87
CA LEU A 36 25.64 2.96 23.13
C LEU A 36 27.09 3.22 23.55
N GLY A 37 27.58 2.61 24.64
CA GLY A 37 28.99 2.72 25.05
C GLY A 37 29.97 2.17 24.00
N VAL A 38 29.50 1.31 23.08
CA VAL A 38 30.31 0.75 22.00
C VAL A 38 30.33 1.61 20.71
N ALA A 39 29.48 2.65 20.62
CA ALA A 39 29.32 3.49 19.42
C ALA A 39 30.56 4.32 19.06
N GLY A 40 31.57 4.35 19.92
CA GLY A 40 32.75 5.18 19.74
C GLY A 40 32.44 6.68 19.75
N ALA A 41 33.39 7.50 19.30
CA ALA A 41 33.24 8.95 19.29
C ALA A 41 32.45 9.42 18.07
N CYS A 42 31.16 9.69 18.24
CA CYS A 42 30.26 10.27 17.23
C CYS A 42 29.86 11.71 17.60
N ASP A 43 29.63 12.52 16.57
CA ASP A 43 29.15 13.91 16.66
C ASP A 43 27.61 13.96 16.53
N ALA A 44 27.04 13.06 15.74
CA ALA A 44 25.60 12.90 15.51
C ALA A 44 25.18 11.43 15.61
N ILE A 45 23.95 11.17 16.08
CA ILE A 45 23.31 9.85 15.98
C ILE A 45 21.93 10.03 15.38
N ASP A 46 21.63 9.19 14.39
CA ASP A 46 20.33 9.17 13.74
C ASP A 46 19.51 7.94 14.15
N PHE A 47 18.47 8.18 14.92
CA PHE A 47 17.48 7.21 15.39
C PHE A 47 16.14 7.32 14.64
N THR A 48 16.08 7.99 13.49
CA THR A 48 14.84 8.17 12.74
C THR A 48 14.20 6.82 12.38
N ASP A 49 12.87 6.73 12.38
CA ASP A 49 12.11 5.50 12.05
C ASP A 49 12.37 4.33 13.02
N ASN A 50 12.30 4.61 14.33
CA ASN A 50 12.38 3.59 15.38
C ASN A 50 11.14 3.61 16.29
N ASP A 51 11.11 2.76 17.33
CA ASP A 51 9.98 2.63 18.24
C ASP A 51 10.31 3.19 19.64
N LEU A 52 11.21 4.17 19.73
CA LEU A 52 11.70 4.71 21.01
C LEU A 52 10.55 5.34 21.79
N GLY A 53 10.26 4.82 22.99
CA GLY A 53 9.21 5.35 23.86
C GLY A 53 9.65 6.52 24.75
N LEU A 54 10.93 6.57 25.10
CA LEU A 54 11.52 7.56 26.01
C LEU A 54 12.95 7.87 25.57
N LEU A 55 13.32 9.16 25.58
CA LEU A 55 14.69 9.58 25.33
C LEU A 55 15.51 9.48 26.62
N ALA A 56 16.12 8.31 26.83
CA ALA A 56 16.84 7.95 28.05
C ALA A 56 18.03 7.02 27.75
N ASN A 57 18.74 6.58 28.80
CA ASN A 57 19.77 5.53 28.75
C ASN A 57 21.00 5.82 27.87
N PHE A 58 21.33 7.09 27.66
CA PHE A 58 22.59 7.46 27.01
C PHE A 58 23.77 7.28 27.96
N PRO A 59 24.92 6.75 27.51
CA PRO A 59 26.18 6.86 28.22
C PRO A 59 26.69 8.30 28.16
N LEU A 60 27.63 8.66 29.05
CA LEU A 60 28.30 9.96 29.00
C LEU A 60 29.01 10.14 27.65
N SER A 61 28.47 11.00 26.79
CA SER A 61 28.90 11.19 25.41
C SER A 61 29.18 12.67 25.13
N PRO A 62 30.34 13.19 25.56
CA PRO A 62 30.63 14.62 25.50
C PRO A 62 30.81 15.17 24.08
N ARG A 63 30.99 14.29 23.08
CA ARG A 63 31.16 14.69 21.68
C ARG A 63 29.82 14.81 20.94
N LEU A 64 28.81 14.05 21.36
CA LEU A 64 27.51 14.00 20.72
C LEU A 64 26.79 15.33 20.89
N ASN A 65 26.49 15.97 19.76
CA ASN A 65 25.91 17.30 19.70
C ASN A 65 24.63 17.38 18.86
N THR A 66 24.34 16.36 18.04
CA THR A 66 23.12 16.25 17.23
C THR A 66 22.42 14.90 17.47
N LEU A 67 21.13 14.95 17.81
CA LEU A 67 20.25 13.77 17.88
C LEU A 67 19.07 13.93 16.93
N LEU A 68 18.95 12.98 15.99
CA LEU A 68 17.83 12.89 15.06
C LEU A 68 16.92 11.74 15.51
N CYS A 69 15.74 12.06 16.03
CA CYS A 69 14.81 11.07 16.59
C CYS A 69 13.41 11.25 15.96
N ALA A 70 13.35 11.59 14.68
CA ALA A 70 12.09 11.78 13.99
C ALA A 70 11.33 10.45 13.80
N ARG A 71 10.00 10.50 13.66
CA ARG A 71 9.14 9.32 13.42
C ARG A 71 9.43 8.18 14.40
N ASN A 72 9.30 8.50 15.69
CA ASN A 72 9.45 7.57 16.81
C ASN A 72 8.18 7.60 17.68
N ARG A 73 8.20 6.92 18.83
CA ARG A 73 7.08 6.89 19.80
C ARG A 73 7.42 7.65 21.08
N VAL A 74 8.33 8.63 21.01
CA VAL A 74 8.86 9.30 22.20
C VAL A 74 7.73 10.08 22.87
N GLN A 75 7.47 9.75 24.13
CA GLN A 75 6.46 10.42 24.94
C GLN A 75 7.08 11.44 25.91
N GLY A 76 8.36 11.30 26.23
CA GLY A 76 9.07 12.22 27.12
C GLY A 76 10.60 12.08 27.10
N VAL A 77 11.25 12.90 27.92
CA VAL A 77 12.71 13.01 28.00
C VAL A 77 13.19 12.80 29.45
N ASP A 78 14.21 11.94 29.64
CA ASP A 78 14.80 11.69 30.97
C ASP A 78 15.49 12.94 31.53
N ARG A 79 15.38 13.15 32.85
CA ARG A 79 15.96 14.33 33.53
C ARG A 79 17.48 14.38 33.48
N ARG A 80 18.15 13.24 33.29
CA ARG A 80 19.62 13.13 33.23
C ARG A 80 20.17 13.28 31.80
N LEU A 81 19.33 13.61 30.82
CA LEU A 81 19.79 13.76 29.44
C LEU A 81 20.90 14.81 29.33
N GLY A 82 20.77 15.95 30.03
CA GLY A 82 21.79 17.00 30.04
C GLY A 82 23.11 16.58 30.71
N ASP A 83 23.07 15.68 31.69
CA ASP A 83 24.27 15.17 32.37
C ASP A 83 25.03 14.16 31.50
N THR A 84 24.29 13.38 30.70
CA THR A 84 24.85 12.35 29.82
C THR A 84 25.29 12.93 28.47
N LEU A 85 24.60 13.95 27.96
CA LEU A 85 24.86 14.63 26.69
C LEU A 85 25.13 16.14 26.91
N PRO A 86 26.24 16.51 27.58
CA PRO A 86 26.49 17.89 28.03
C PRO A 86 26.66 18.91 26.89
N ASN A 87 26.93 18.44 25.67
CA ASN A 87 27.16 19.26 24.49
C ASN A 87 26.05 19.13 23.43
N LEU A 88 24.88 18.59 23.77
CA LEU A 88 23.75 18.51 22.85
C LEU A 88 23.30 19.91 22.40
N THR A 89 23.35 20.16 21.10
CA THR A 89 22.97 21.45 20.47
C THR A 89 21.72 21.34 19.60
N THR A 90 21.48 20.17 19.00
CA THR A 90 20.37 19.92 18.07
C THR A 90 19.62 18.66 18.49
N LEU A 91 18.31 18.78 18.69
CA LEU A 91 17.41 17.65 18.97
C LEU A 91 16.18 17.72 18.05
N VAL A 92 16.00 16.70 17.21
CA VAL A 92 14.85 16.59 16.31
C VAL A 92 13.93 15.48 16.82
N LEU A 93 12.74 15.85 17.25
CA LEU A 93 11.67 14.96 17.71
C LEU A 93 10.43 15.05 16.83
N THR A 94 10.58 15.43 15.55
CA THR A 94 9.46 15.54 14.60
C THR A 94 8.65 14.23 14.50
N SER A 95 7.32 14.33 14.45
CA SER A 95 6.40 13.18 14.36
C SER A 95 6.61 12.16 15.48
N ASN A 96 6.47 12.60 16.74
CA ASN A 96 6.53 11.74 17.94
C ASN A 96 5.23 11.85 18.75
N LEU A 97 5.21 11.26 19.95
CA LEU A 97 4.00 11.13 20.79
C LEU A 97 4.07 11.98 22.07
N VAL A 98 4.84 13.07 22.10
CA VAL A 98 4.89 13.97 23.25
C VAL A 98 3.56 14.71 23.37
N LYS A 99 2.84 14.49 24.48
CA LYS A 99 1.47 15.02 24.67
C LYS A 99 1.41 16.20 25.62
N GLU A 100 2.22 16.21 26.67
CA GLU A 100 2.21 17.22 27.71
C GLU A 100 3.57 17.92 27.82
N MET A 101 3.55 19.21 28.19
CA MET A 101 4.77 20.00 28.34
C MET A 101 5.66 19.51 29.50
N GLY A 102 5.06 18.93 30.55
CA GLY A 102 5.80 18.34 31.67
C GLY A 102 6.63 17.10 31.30
N ASP A 103 6.32 16.44 30.18
CA ASP A 103 7.10 15.30 29.67
C ASP A 103 8.46 15.73 29.10
N LEU A 104 8.62 17.02 28.81
CA LEU A 104 9.83 17.64 28.25
C LEU A 104 10.73 18.30 29.30
N GLU A 105 10.35 18.29 30.60
CA GLU A 105 11.14 18.93 31.68
C GLU A 105 12.59 18.41 31.76
N GLY A 106 12.88 17.22 31.24
CA GLY A 106 14.27 16.72 31.16
C GLY A 106 15.19 17.55 30.26
N LEU A 107 14.64 18.35 29.34
CA LEU A 107 15.41 19.26 28.48
C LEU A 107 16.03 20.43 29.25
N ARG A 108 15.53 20.77 30.45
CA ARG A 108 16.07 21.86 31.28
C ARG A 108 17.57 21.69 31.59
N GLY A 109 18.06 20.45 31.64
CA GLY A 109 19.47 20.13 31.84
C GLY A 109 20.36 20.37 30.61
N CYS A 110 19.78 20.51 29.42
CA CYS A 110 20.52 20.61 28.15
C CYS A 110 20.95 22.06 27.87
N ARG A 111 21.91 22.57 28.63
CA ARG A 111 22.31 24.01 28.64
C ARG A 111 22.85 24.56 27.31
N ARG A 112 23.21 23.68 26.36
CA ARG A 112 23.73 24.05 25.03
C ARG A 112 22.72 23.81 23.90
N LEU A 113 21.50 23.37 24.21
CA LEU A 113 20.49 23.09 23.21
C LEU A 113 20.05 24.39 22.52
N THR A 114 20.26 24.48 21.21
CA THR A 114 19.96 25.67 20.39
C THR A 114 18.88 25.40 19.35
N HIS A 115 18.74 24.17 18.87
CA HIS A 115 17.75 23.77 17.87
C HIS A 115 16.89 22.63 18.43
N LEU A 116 15.59 22.85 18.51
CA LEU A 116 14.60 21.85 18.89
C LEU A 116 13.49 21.81 17.84
N SER A 117 13.12 20.62 17.41
CA SER A 117 11.92 20.41 16.59
C SER A 117 11.01 19.39 17.25
N LEU A 118 9.78 19.80 17.51
CA LEU A 118 8.67 18.99 18.03
C LEU A 118 7.48 19.05 17.05
N VAL A 119 7.73 19.45 15.80
CA VAL A 119 6.76 19.44 14.70
C VAL A 119 6.01 18.10 14.66
N GLU A 120 4.70 18.14 14.48
CA GLU A 120 3.82 16.95 14.45
C GLU A 120 3.78 16.15 15.77
N ASN A 121 4.06 16.78 16.91
CA ASN A 121 3.73 16.21 18.22
C ASN A 121 2.43 16.81 18.78
N PRO A 122 1.58 16.04 19.50
CA PRO A 122 0.37 16.57 20.11
C PRO A 122 0.60 17.78 21.04
N VAL A 123 1.77 17.87 21.69
CA VAL A 123 2.13 18.99 22.57
C VAL A 123 2.10 20.36 21.87
N GLN A 124 2.29 20.42 20.55
CA GLN A 124 2.24 21.69 19.79
C GLN A 124 0.88 22.40 19.89
N LYS A 125 -0.19 21.65 20.12
CA LYS A 125 -1.55 22.19 20.26
C LYS A 125 -1.85 22.69 21.67
N ARG A 126 -0.94 22.53 22.63
CA ARG A 126 -1.14 22.98 24.01
C ARG A 126 -0.99 24.48 24.12
N GLU A 127 -1.83 25.08 24.97
CA GLU A 127 -1.76 26.51 25.26
C GLU A 127 -0.38 26.87 25.83
N HIS A 128 0.14 28.00 25.38
CA HIS A 128 1.48 28.50 25.72
C HIS A 128 2.66 27.60 25.36
N TYR A 129 2.49 26.53 24.57
CA TYR A 129 3.55 25.60 24.17
C TYR A 129 4.87 26.29 23.78
N ARG A 130 4.81 27.23 22.84
CA ARG A 130 5.99 27.93 22.34
C ARG A 130 6.67 28.76 23.42
N SER A 131 5.92 29.59 24.14
CA SER A 131 6.46 30.41 25.24
C SER A 131 7.05 29.54 26.35
N TYR A 132 6.41 28.43 26.68
CA TYR A 132 6.86 27.52 27.72
C TYR A 132 8.15 26.80 27.33
N MET A 133 8.30 26.35 26.07
CA MET A 133 9.58 25.79 25.58
C MET A 133 10.72 26.81 25.59
N ILE A 134 10.44 28.06 25.21
CA ILE A 134 11.42 29.16 25.27
C ILE A 134 11.89 29.41 26.71
N TRP A 135 10.96 29.38 27.66
CA TRP A 135 11.26 29.54 29.09
C TRP A 135 12.00 28.33 29.67
N LEU A 136 11.58 27.12 29.32
CA LEU A 136 12.16 25.86 29.80
C LEU A 136 13.62 25.69 29.36
N CYS A 137 13.92 26.09 28.11
CA CYS A 137 15.26 26.01 27.52
C CYS A 137 15.71 27.38 27.01
N PRO A 138 16.22 28.27 27.88
CA PRO A 138 16.63 29.62 27.49
C PRO A 138 17.71 29.66 26.41
N SER A 139 18.52 28.60 26.27
CA SER A 139 19.55 28.47 25.23
C SER A 139 19.00 28.28 23.80
N LEU A 140 17.72 27.92 23.65
CA LEU A 140 17.12 27.69 22.33
C LEU A 140 17.16 28.93 21.47
N ARG A 141 17.59 28.79 20.22
CA ARG A 141 17.60 29.83 19.19
C ARG A 141 16.56 29.57 18.11
N PHE A 142 16.28 28.30 17.83
CA PHE A 142 15.27 27.86 16.89
C PHE A 142 14.38 26.79 17.54
N LEU A 143 13.07 27.00 17.43
CA LEU A 143 12.05 26.04 17.83
C LEU A 143 11.10 25.82 16.65
N ASP A 144 10.91 24.56 16.27
CA ASP A 144 10.05 24.15 15.15
C ASP A 144 10.41 24.87 13.85
N PHE A 145 11.72 24.94 13.58
CA PHE A 145 12.32 25.64 12.43
C PHE A 145 12.10 27.16 12.41
N GLN A 146 11.54 27.74 13.47
CA GLN A 146 11.32 29.18 13.61
C GLN A 146 12.29 29.80 14.60
N ARG A 147 12.95 30.89 14.19
CA ARG A 147 13.85 31.68 15.04
C ARG A 147 13.09 32.29 16.23
N ILE A 148 13.65 32.19 17.43
CA ILE A 148 13.14 32.80 18.65
C ILE A 148 13.63 34.26 18.73
N LYS A 149 12.72 35.19 18.95
CA LYS A 149 12.99 36.64 19.11
C LYS A 149 13.03 37.03 20.58
N ASP A 150 13.72 38.12 20.91
CA ASP A 150 13.84 38.60 22.29
C ASP A 150 12.49 38.98 22.91
N ALA A 151 11.59 39.57 22.13
CA ALA A 151 10.21 39.85 22.56
C ALA A 151 9.40 38.58 22.93
N GLU A 152 9.75 37.40 22.40
CA GLU A 152 9.14 36.14 22.83
C GLU A 152 9.73 35.66 24.16
N ARG A 153 11.01 35.94 24.42
CA ARG A 153 11.67 35.62 25.68
C ARG A 153 11.16 36.47 26.83
N GLU A 154 10.97 37.77 26.59
CA GLU A 154 10.39 38.70 27.58
C GLU A 154 8.98 38.22 27.97
N ARG A 155 8.11 37.96 26.98
CA ARG A 155 6.76 37.41 27.23
C ARG A 155 6.78 36.07 27.94
N ALA A 156 7.70 35.18 27.60
CA ALA A 156 7.84 33.90 28.29
C ALA A 156 8.27 34.09 29.76
N SER A 157 9.17 35.04 30.04
CA SER A 157 9.59 35.39 31.40
C SER A 157 8.47 36.05 32.20
N GLU A 158 7.62 36.88 31.58
CA GLU A 158 6.45 37.49 32.23
C GLU A 158 5.42 36.42 32.64
N LEU A 159 5.17 35.43 31.78
CA LEU A 159 4.19 34.38 32.04
C LEU A 159 4.67 33.36 33.08
N PHE A 160 5.96 33.00 33.05
CA PHE A 160 6.49 31.85 33.78
C PHE A 160 7.52 32.20 34.87
N GLY A 161 7.91 33.47 35.00
CA GLY A 161 8.88 33.92 35.98
C GLY A 161 10.32 33.56 35.61
N THR A 162 11.20 33.50 36.60
CA THR A 162 12.59 33.06 36.38
C THR A 162 12.71 31.55 36.61
N PRO A 163 13.74 30.87 36.06
CA PRO A 163 13.95 29.45 36.35
C PRO A 163 14.14 29.12 37.84
N SER A 164 14.62 30.07 38.64
CA SER A 164 14.76 29.95 40.10
C SER A 164 13.46 30.25 40.87
N GLU A 165 12.58 31.06 40.30
CA GLU A 165 11.32 31.50 40.91
C GLU A 165 10.17 31.36 39.88
N PRO A 166 9.72 30.13 39.59
CA PRO A 166 8.66 29.88 38.62
C PRO A 166 7.29 30.32 39.14
N THR A 167 6.43 30.82 38.25
CA THR A 167 5.04 31.15 38.61
C THR A 167 4.20 29.89 38.88
N GLU A 168 3.04 30.05 39.52
CA GLU A 168 2.07 28.96 39.71
C GLU A 168 1.65 28.32 38.39
N LEU A 169 1.53 29.12 37.32
CA LEU A 169 1.20 28.64 35.98
C LEU A 169 2.30 27.72 35.43
N ALA A 170 3.57 28.08 35.62
CA ALA A 170 4.70 27.25 35.23
C ALA A 170 4.72 25.92 36.00
N ALA A 171 4.46 25.96 37.31
CA ALA A 171 4.38 24.76 38.15
C ALA A 171 3.21 23.85 37.74
N LYS A 172 2.05 24.43 37.42
CA LYS A 172 0.87 23.69 36.93
C LYS A 172 1.16 22.99 35.61
N ILE A 173 1.71 23.71 34.63
CA ILE A 173 2.03 23.15 33.31
C ILE A 173 3.10 22.06 33.41
N GLY A 174 4.19 22.32 34.14
CA GLY A 174 5.28 21.33 34.31
C GLY A 174 4.90 20.13 35.16
N GLY A 175 3.90 20.26 36.04
CA GLY A 175 3.35 19.17 36.85
C GLY A 175 2.44 18.22 36.09
N VAL A 176 1.88 18.64 34.95
CA VAL A 176 1.06 17.78 34.10
C VAL A 176 1.97 16.94 33.20
N LYS A 177 2.01 15.65 33.48
CA LYS A 177 2.73 14.64 32.69
C LYS A 177 1.76 13.60 32.14
N THR A 178 2.12 12.99 31.02
CA THR A 178 1.37 11.86 30.49
C THR A 178 1.44 10.70 31.48
N LYS A 179 0.29 10.12 31.84
CA LYS A 179 0.25 8.91 32.69
C LYS A 179 0.71 7.70 31.88
N THR A 180 2.00 7.37 31.97
CA THR A 180 2.58 6.11 31.50
C THR A 180 2.77 5.16 32.69
N PHE A 181 2.49 3.87 32.53
CA PHE A 181 2.84 2.85 33.52
C PHE A 181 4.36 2.90 33.78
N ASP A 182 4.75 3.16 35.04
CA ASP A 182 6.13 3.43 35.45
C ASP A 182 7.08 2.27 35.12
N ALA A 183 8.19 2.61 34.46
CA ALA A 183 9.37 1.75 34.34
C ALA A 183 10.62 2.52 34.80
N SER A 184 10.72 2.78 36.11
CA SER A 184 12.03 2.89 36.78
C SER A 184 11.90 2.89 38.31
N VAL A 185 12.35 1.83 38.98
CA VAL A 185 12.92 1.94 40.34
C VAL A 185 14.09 0.97 40.44
N ASN A 186 15.26 1.50 40.78
CA ASN A 186 16.46 0.76 41.17
C ASN A 186 16.83 1.19 42.59
N THR A 187 16.97 0.26 43.55
CA THR A 187 17.87 0.22 44.74
C THR A 187 17.45 -0.94 45.70
N PRO A 188 18.29 -1.41 46.66
CA PRO A 188 19.21 -2.54 46.49
C PRO A 188 18.95 -3.75 47.41
N VAL A 189 19.54 -4.89 47.01
CA VAL A 189 19.84 -6.17 47.69
C VAL A 189 19.46 -6.37 49.17
N ASN A 190 18.62 -7.38 49.47
CA ASN A 190 18.96 -8.51 50.38
C ASN A 190 17.86 -9.59 50.48
N GLY A 191 18.28 -10.86 50.33
CA GLY A 191 17.81 -12.01 51.13
C GLY A 191 16.38 -12.56 50.96
N THR A 192 16.34 -13.88 50.71
CA THR A 192 15.26 -14.86 50.95
C THR A 192 14.13 -15.04 49.91
N ARG A 193 14.10 -16.25 49.33
CA ARG A 193 13.03 -16.84 48.51
C ARG A 193 11.72 -17.00 49.31
N VAL A 194 10.59 -16.61 48.72
CA VAL A 194 9.34 -17.41 48.72
C VAL A 194 8.61 -17.21 47.39
N VAL A 195 8.10 -18.32 46.85
CA VAL A 195 7.38 -18.50 45.58
C VAL A 195 5.89 -18.12 45.73
N GLY A 196 5.29 -17.51 44.70
CA GLY A 196 3.82 -17.43 44.57
C GLY A 196 3.33 -16.59 43.38
N ALA A 197 2.80 -17.28 42.36
CA ALA A 197 1.86 -16.92 41.28
C ALA A 197 1.07 -15.58 41.37
N SER A 198 0.59 -14.90 40.33
CA SER A 198 0.56 -15.03 38.86
C SER A 198 -0.18 -13.79 38.29
N GLY A 199 0.13 -13.35 37.06
CA GLY A 199 -0.65 -12.34 36.32
C GLY A 199 -0.16 -12.20 34.88
N LYS A 200 -0.81 -12.93 33.96
CA LYS A 200 -0.37 -13.27 32.60
C LYS A 200 -0.58 -12.17 31.55
N ALA A 201 0.36 -12.09 30.60
CA ALA A 201 0.16 -11.60 29.25
C ALA A 201 -0.60 -12.65 28.39
N ILE A 202 -1.49 -12.20 27.52
CA ILE A 202 -2.25 -13.05 26.59
C ILE A 202 -1.30 -13.56 25.50
N ARG A 203 -0.91 -14.83 25.64
CA ARG A 203 -0.31 -15.69 24.60
C ARG A 203 -1.38 -16.68 24.17
N THR A 204 -1.76 -16.72 22.91
CA THR A 204 -2.50 -17.85 22.34
C THR A 204 -1.54 -19.04 22.24
N LYS A 205 -1.53 -19.85 23.30
CA LYS A 205 -0.80 -21.12 23.34
C LYS A 205 -1.68 -22.16 22.68
N LEU A 206 -1.15 -22.90 21.69
CA LEU A 206 -1.84 -24.08 21.15
C LEU A 206 -2.22 -25.03 22.29
N THR A 207 -3.42 -25.60 22.18
CA THR A 207 -3.97 -26.59 23.11
C THR A 207 -3.10 -27.84 23.14
N ASP A 208 -3.18 -28.63 24.21
CA ASP A 208 -2.40 -29.88 24.33
C ASP A 208 -2.76 -30.89 23.23
N THR A 209 -3.99 -30.82 22.72
CA THR A 209 -4.49 -31.58 21.56
C THR A 209 -3.88 -31.10 20.25
N GLU A 210 -3.77 -29.79 20.03
CA GLU A 210 -3.07 -29.22 18.87
C GLU A 210 -1.56 -29.47 18.95
N THR A 211 -0.99 -29.43 20.14
CA THR A 211 0.42 -29.77 20.42
C THR A 211 0.69 -31.25 20.18
N ALA A 212 -0.25 -32.14 20.52
CA ALA A 212 -0.16 -33.57 20.21
C ALA A 212 -0.28 -33.84 18.69
N ARG A 213 -1.21 -33.16 18.01
CA ARG A 213 -1.39 -33.24 16.56
C ARG A 213 -0.18 -32.68 15.79
N LEU A 214 0.45 -31.62 16.30
CA LEU A 214 1.73 -31.08 15.82
C LEU A 214 2.89 -32.04 16.07
N LYS A 215 2.96 -32.71 17.22
CA LYS A 215 3.97 -33.74 17.50
C LYS A 215 3.82 -34.97 16.60
N GLU A 216 2.59 -35.33 16.22
CA GLU A 216 2.30 -36.41 15.29
C GLU A 216 2.67 -36.03 13.84
N LEU A 217 2.40 -34.78 13.43
CA LEU A 217 2.85 -34.20 12.16
C LEU A 217 4.39 -34.01 12.09
N LEU A 218 5.06 -33.76 13.21
CA LEU A 218 6.53 -33.65 13.32
C LEU A 218 7.25 -35.00 13.19
N ASN A 219 6.55 -36.13 13.42
CA ASN A 219 7.11 -37.47 13.21
C ASN A 219 7.09 -37.91 11.74
N SER A 220 6.28 -37.26 10.89
CA SER A 220 6.47 -37.32 9.43
C SER A 220 7.53 -36.29 9.02
N LYS A 221 8.79 -36.75 9.02
CA LYS A 221 10.01 -36.12 8.49
C LYS A 221 9.74 -34.95 7.53
N THR A 222 10.37 -33.77 7.77
CA THR A 222 11.24 -33.01 6.81
C THR A 222 11.59 -31.56 7.25
N LEU A 223 11.15 -31.00 8.41
CA LEU A 223 11.60 -29.66 8.87
C LEU A 223 11.77 -29.59 10.40
N THR A 224 12.77 -28.84 10.89
CA THR A 224 12.98 -28.57 12.32
C THR A 224 12.32 -27.26 12.73
N LEU A 225 11.93 -27.14 14.00
CA LEU A 225 11.34 -25.91 14.56
C LEU A 225 12.27 -24.70 14.40
N ASP A 226 13.58 -24.91 14.44
CA ASP A 226 14.58 -23.86 14.29
C ASP A 226 14.67 -23.33 12.86
N ASP A 227 14.41 -24.16 11.84
CA ASP A 227 14.39 -23.72 10.44
C ASP A 227 13.19 -22.81 10.16
N PHE A 228 12.02 -23.17 10.70
CA PHE A 228 10.80 -22.39 10.55
C PHE A 228 10.87 -21.09 11.36
N ALA A 229 11.31 -21.18 12.62
CA ALA A 229 11.51 -20.01 13.48
C ALA A 229 12.57 -19.05 12.91
N ARG A 230 13.60 -19.55 12.20
CA ARG A 230 14.60 -18.71 11.53
C ARG A 230 14.03 -17.97 10.31
N ILE A 231 13.18 -18.63 9.52
CA ILE A 231 12.52 -18.00 8.36
C ILE A 231 11.46 -17.00 8.83
N GLU A 232 10.62 -17.36 9.82
CA GLU A 232 9.68 -16.43 10.45
C GLU A 232 10.42 -15.25 11.08
N LYS A 233 11.56 -15.50 11.73
CA LYS A 233 12.43 -14.48 12.28
C LYS A 233 13.04 -13.60 11.19
N ASP A 234 13.52 -14.15 10.08
CA ASP A 234 14.08 -13.36 8.96
C ASP A 234 12.98 -12.54 8.24
N LEU A 235 11.75 -13.06 8.14
CA LEU A 235 10.56 -12.31 7.68
C LEU A 235 10.14 -11.22 8.69
N ALA A 236 10.17 -11.52 9.99
CA ALA A 236 9.80 -10.59 11.06
C ALA A 236 10.90 -9.53 11.36
N GLU A 237 12.16 -9.84 11.05
CA GLU A 237 13.34 -8.99 11.28
C GLU A 237 13.66 -8.05 10.11
N GLY A 238 12.89 -8.08 9.02
CA GLY A 238 12.98 -7.02 8.02
C GLY A 238 14.13 -7.15 7.01
N ARG A 239 14.71 -8.35 6.77
CA ARG A 239 15.50 -8.60 5.55
C ARG A 239 14.58 -8.73 4.31
N ILE A 240 13.63 -7.81 4.24
CA ILE A 240 12.56 -7.76 3.25
C ILE A 240 13.18 -7.18 1.98
N PRO A 241 12.84 -7.74 0.80
CA PRO A 241 13.20 -7.11 -0.47
C PRO A 241 12.76 -5.64 -0.50
N ARG A 242 13.44 -4.76 -1.25
CA ARG A 242 13.20 -3.30 -1.34
C ARG A 242 11.73 -2.93 -1.61
N GLY A 243 10.95 -3.86 -2.14
CA GLY A 243 9.49 -3.90 -2.07
C GLY A 243 8.97 -5.27 -2.50
N ILE A 244 7.86 -5.70 -1.90
CA ILE A 244 7.02 -6.79 -2.41
C ILE A 244 5.76 -6.14 -2.96
N ALA A 245 5.39 -6.46 -4.19
CA ALA A 245 4.17 -5.96 -4.79
C ALA A 245 3.24 -7.12 -5.15
N ASP A 246 1.94 -6.87 -5.06
CA ASP A 246 0.91 -7.77 -5.60
C ASP A 246 0.30 -7.15 -6.84
N ALA A 247 0.04 -7.96 -7.86
CA ALA A 247 -0.50 -7.56 -9.16
C ALA A 247 -1.72 -8.42 -9.50
N ASP A 248 -2.91 -7.87 -9.31
CA ASP A 248 -4.18 -8.51 -9.63
C ASP A 248 -4.63 -8.15 -11.06
N ARG A 249 -4.78 -9.19 -11.89
CA ARG A 249 -5.25 -9.11 -13.29
C ARG A 249 -6.69 -8.62 -13.44
N GLY A 250 -7.07 -8.27 -14.68
CA GLY A 250 -8.46 -8.16 -15.12
C GLY A 250 -9.20 -9.48 -15.36
N GLY A 251 -10.53 -9.42 -15.46
CA GLY A 251 -11.37 -10.62 -15.62
C GLY A 251 -12.73 -10.55 -14.91
N GLY A 252 -13.27 -9.36 -14.67
CA GLY A 252 -14.55 -9.17 -13.98
C GLY A 252 -14.60 -9.79 -12.58
N TYR A 253 -15.76 -10.32 -12.18
CA TYR A 253 -15.93 -10.95 -10.86
C TYR A 253 -15.06 -12.18 -10.65
N ARG A 254 -14.66 -12.90 -11.72
CA ARG A 254 -13.70 -14.01 -11.61
C ARG A 254 -12.39 -13.52 -10.98
N ALA A 255 -11.81 -12.46 -11.54
CA ALA A 255 -10.56 -11.90 -11.04
C ALA A 255 -10.71 -11.34 -9.62
N LEU A 256 -11.81 -10.60 -9.36
CA LEU A 256 -12.11 -10.09 -8.02
C LEU A 256 -12.19 -11.20 -6.98
N LEU A 257 -13.03 -12.22 -7.20
CA LEU A 257 -13.31 -13.25 -6.19
C LEU A 257 -12.13 -14.21 -5.99
N SER A 258 -11.45 -14.59 -7.08
CA SER A 258 -10.26 -15.43 -7.00
C SER A 258 -9.10 -14.71 -6.31
N GLY A 259 -8.86 -13.44 -6.67
CA GLY A 259 -7.86 -12.60 -5.99
C GLY A 259 -8.20 -12.28 -4.55
N ALA A 260 -9.48 -12.08 -4.23
CA ALA A 260 -9.94 -11.95 -2.85
C ALA A 260 -9.56 -13.19 -2.02
N GLY A 261 -9.68 -14.39 -2.59
CA GLY A 261 -9.20 -15.61 -1.92
C GLY A 261 -7.68 -15.64 -1.74
N VAL A 262 -6.90 -15.16 -2.71
CA VAL A 262 -5.44 -15.07 -2.58
C VAL A 262 -5.05 -14.11 -1.45
N ILE A 263 -5.63 -12.90 -1.44
CA ILE A 263 -5.45 -11.92 -0.36
C ILE A 263 -5.89 -12.48 0.98
N GLN A 264 -7.04 -13.16 1.04
CA GLN A 264 -7.51 -13.79 2.27
C GLN A 264 -6.50 -14.82 2.79
N GLY A 265 -5.90 -15.63 1.91
CA GLY A 265 -4.84 -16.58 2.28
C GLY A 265 -3.59 -15.89 2.83
N PHE A 266 -3.22 -14.73 2.27
CA PHE A 266 -2.07 -13.94 2.67
C PHE A 266 -2.31 -13.03 3.89
N ASP A 267 -3.55 -12.67 4.21
CA ASP A 267 -3.89 -11.75 5.29
C ASP A 267 -4.02 -12.48 6.64
N SER A 268 -3.11 -12.18 7.58
CA SER A 268 -3.13 -12.77 8.93
C SER A 268 -4.34 -12.35 9.78
N ARG A 269 -5.06 -11.30 9.38
CA ARG A 269 -6.31 -10.86 10.03
C ARG A 269 -7.50 -11.73 9.64
N ASP A 270 -7.41 -12.43 8.50
CA ASP A 270 -8.52 -13.15 7.88
C ASP A 270 -8.30 -14.67 7.86
N SER A 271 -7.05 -15.13 7.75
CA SER A 271 -6.71 -16.54 7.76
C SER A 271 -5.48 -16.87 8.59
N GLN A 272 -5.29 -18.16 8.86
CA GLN A 272 -4.14 -18.73 9.58
C GLN A 272 -3.50 -19.84 8.73
N THR A 273 -3.29 -19.55 7.45
CA THR A 273 -2.60 -20.45 6.52
C THR A 273 -1.09 -20.37 6.72
N GLY A 274 -0.33 -21.29 6.11
CA GLY A 274 1.13 -21.23 6.14
C GLY A 274 1.74 -20.02 5.42
N VAL A 275 0.94 -19.24 4.67
CA VAL A 275 1.39 -18.05 3.93
C VAL A 275 0.76 -16.75 4.45
N SER A 276 -0.01 -16.83 5.54
CA SER A 276 -0.62 -15.67 6.19
C SER A 276 0.45 -14.74 6.77
N GLY A 277 0.20 -13.43 6.72
CA GLY A 277 1.15 -12.38 7.07
C GLY A 277 1.82 -11.74 5.85
N LEU A 278 1.76 -12.38 4.67
CA LEU A 278 2.34 -11.85 3.44
C LEU A 278 1.65 -10.56 2.99
N PHE A 279 0.33 -10.43 3.15
CA PHE A 279 -0.40 -9.23 2.77
C PHE A 279 0.10 -7.99 3.56
N GLN A 280 0.41 -8.17 4.84
CA GLN A 280 1.00 -7.12 5.69
C GLN A 280 2.43 -6.73 5.26
N GLY A 281 3.12 -7.57 4.49
CA GLY A 281 4.45 -7.32 3.96
C GLY A 281 4.46 -6.64 2.59
N LEU A 282 3.30 -6.43 1.96
CA LEU A 282 3.19 -5.79 0.66
C LEU A 282 3.45 -4.28 0.76
N THR A 283 4.25 -3.77 -0.17
CA THR A 283 4.51 -2.34 -0.36
C THR A 283 3.56 -1.71 -1.35
N TYR A 284 3.26 -2.42 -2.45
CA TYR A 284 2.36 -1.97 -3.51
C TYR A 284 1.32 -3.04 -3.79
N HIS A 285 0.12 -2.60 -4.18
CA HIS A 285 -0.93 -3.48 -4.67
C HIS A 285 -1.50 -2.84 -5.94
N ALA A 286 -1.17 -3.43 -7.07
CA ALA A 286 -1.59 -2.96 -8.38
C ALA A 286 -2.77 -3.80 -8.88
N GLY A 287 -3.80 -3.14 -9.39
CA GLY A 287 -5.02 -3.77 -9.89
C GLY A 287 -5.38 -3.26 -11.28
N LEU A 288 -5.89 -4.17 -12.11
CA LEU A 288 -6.42 -3.87 -13.44
C LEU A 288 -7.79 -4.49 -13.62
N SER A 289 -8.74 -3.77 -14.21
CA SER A 289 -10.08 -4.26 -14.53
C SER A 289 -10.73 -4.97 -13.33
N GLY A 290 -11.10 -6.25 -13.39
CA GLY A 290 -11.62 -7.00 -12.23
C GLY A 290 -10.71 -6.97 -10.98
N GLY A 291 -9.39 -6.92 -11.12
CA GLY A 291 -8.44 -6.70 -10.03
C GLY A 291 -8.49 -5.28 -9.46
N SER A 292 -8.81 -4.27 -10.28
CA SER A 292 -9.05 -2.91 -9.80
C SER A 292 -10.32 -2.81 -8.96
N TRP A 293 -11.33 -3.65 -9.22
CA TRP A 293 -12.54 -3.74 -8.41
C TRP A 293 -12.24 -4.26 -7.00
N LEU A 294 -11.44 -5.33 -6.91
CA LEU A 294 -10.93 -5.85 -5.64
C LEU A 294 -10.13 -4.80 -4.89
N LEU A 295 -9.13 -4.21 -5.56
CA LEU A 295 -8.27 -3.18 -4.98
C LEU A 295 -9.07 -2.00 -4.45
N SER A 296 -10.02 -1.50 -5.24
CA SER A 296 -10.84 -0.34 -4.87
C SER A 296 -11.82 -0.66 -3.75
N SER A 297 -12.39 -1.87 -3.74
CA SER A 297 -13.28 -2.32 -2.66
C SER A 297 -12.53 -2.48 -1.35
N ILE A 298 -11.28 -2.93 -1.36
CA ILE A 298 -10.45 -2.99 -0.15
C ILE A 298 -10.01 -1.56 0.24
N ALA A 299 -9.37 -0.82 -0.66
CA ALA A 299 -8.73 0.44 -0.34
C ALA A 299 -9.74 1.56 -0.02
N GLY A 300 -10.82 1.67 -0.80
CA GLY A 300 -11.89 2.66 -0.60
C GLY A 300 -12.64 2.48 0.71
N ASN A 301 -12.82 1.24 1.17
CA ASN A 301 -13.50 0.92 2.42
C ASN A 301 -12.57 0.92 3.65
N ASN A 302 -11.37 1.50 3.55
CA ASN A 302 -10.35 1.53 4.60
C ASN A 302 -9.85 0.13 5.01
N TYR A 303 -9.57 -0.73 4.02
CA TYR A 303 -8.93 -2.05 4.16
C TYR A 303 -9.56 -3.02 5.19
N PRO A 304 -10.88 -3.28 5.12
CA PRO A 304 -11.50 -4.39 5.85
C PRO A 304 -10.93 -5.73 5.36
N THR A 305 -11.19 -6.81 6.11
CA THR A 305 -10.82 -8.15 5.66
C THR A 305 -11.75 -8.62 4.53
N ILE A 306 -11.30 -9.59 3.74
CA ILE A 306 -12.08 -10.19 2.67
C ILE A 306 -13.35 -10.85 3.23
N THR A 307 -13.26 -11.54 4.36
CA THR A 307 -14.45 -12.08 5.05
C THR A 307 -15.47 -11.01 5.41
N THR A 308 -15.01 -9.83 5.86
CA THR A 308 -15.92 -8.72 6.17
C THR A 308 -16.60 -8.24 4.90
N LEU A 309 -15.85 -7.83 3.86
CA LEU A 309 -16.42 -7.35 2.59
C LEU A 309 -17.36 -8.36 1.96
N ARG A 310 -16.97 -9.63 1.94
CA ARG A 310 -17.77 -10.73 1.41
C ARG A 310 -19.17 -10.74 2.03
N LYS A 311 -19.25 -10.75 3.36
CA LYS A 311 -20.52 -10.91 4.08
C LYS A 311 -21.37 -9.63 4.11
N SER A 312 -20.73 -8.48 4.27
CA SER A 312 -21.44 -7.21 4.48
C SER A 312 -21.83 -6.51 3.19
N LEU A 313 -21.13 -6.78 2.09
CA LEU A 313 -21.24 -5.99 0.87
C LEU A 313 -21.41 -6.87 -0.37
N TRP A 314 -20.50 -7.83 -0.60
CA TRP A 314 -20.44 -8.55 -1.87
C TRP A 314 -21.50 -9.63 -2.03
N GLU A 315 -21.73 -10.50 -1.04
CA GLU A 315 -22.73 -11.58 -1.14
C GLU A 315 -24.15 -11.04 -1.41
N PRO A 316 -24.64 -9.99 -0.72
CA PRO A 316 -25.94 -9.40 -1.03
C PRO A 316 -25.98 -8.74 -2.42
N ALA A 317 -24.90 -8.03 -2.78
CA ALA A 317 -24.81 -7.29 -4.03
C ALA A 317 -24.70 -8.20 -5.24
N PHE A 318 -23.77 -9.16 -5.23
CA PHE A 318 -23.46 -9.99 -6.39
C PHE A 318 -24.56 -11.02 -6.70
N LYS A 319 -25.34 -11.42 -5.67
CA LYS A 319 -26.52 -12.26 -5.86
C LYS A 319 -27.68 -11.52 -6.56
N ASN A 320 -27.76 -10.20 -6.38
CA ASN A 320 -28.77 -9.35 -6.99
C ASN A 320 -28.08 -8.23 -7.77
N SER A 321 -27.15 -8.63 -8.63
CA SER A 321 -26.19 -7.70 -9.24
C SER A 321 -26.89 -6.56 -9.95
N LEU A 322 -26.46 -5.33 -9.64
CA LEU A 322 -26.94 -4.15 -10.34
C LEU A 322 -26.47 -4.11 -11.79
N LEU A 323 -25.48 -4.93 -12.17
CA LEU A 323 -25.01 -5.06 -13.55
C LEU A 323 -25.83 -6.07 -14.37
N PHE A 324 -26.78 -6.76 -13.74
CA PHE A 324 -27.64 -7.69 -14.43
C PHE A 324 -28.91 -6.98 -14.94
N PRO A 325 -29.24 -7.08 -16.24
CA PRO A 325 -30.37 -6.35 -16.85
C PRO A 325 -31.73 -6.61 -16.16
N GLY A 326 -31.94 -7.83 -15.64
CA GLY A 326 -33.20 -8.21 -14.98
C GLY A 326 -33.45 -7.54 -13.61
N THR A 327 -32.43 -6.95 -12.99
CA THR A 327 -32.50 -6.31 -11.66
C THR A 327 -32.72 -4.79 -11.74
N ILE A 328 -32.68 -4.22 -12.95
CA ILE A 328 -32.92 -2.79 -13.21
C ILE A 328 -34.33 -2.38 -12.78
N LEU A 329 -35.33 -3.21 -13.10
CA LEU A 329 -36.73 -2.95 -12.78
C LEU A 329 -37.06 -3.06 -11.29
N THR A 330 -36.21 -3.74 -10.50
CA THR A 330 -36.41 -3.95 -9.06
C THR A 330 -35.59 -3.02 -8.17
N SER A 331 -34.64 -2.26 -8.74
CA SER A 331 -33.71 -1.38 -8.03
C SER A 331 -33.86 0.11 -8.40
N VAL A 332 -35.09 0.53 -8.69
CA VAL A 332 -35.43 1.84 -9.29
C VAL A 332 -34.84 3.03 -8.53
N GLU A 333 -34.77 2.97 -7.20
CA GLU A 333 -34.22 4.05 -6.37
C GLU A 333 -32.72 4.27 -6.63
N ALA A 334 -31.91 3.20 -6.61
CA ALA A 334 -30.48 3.29 -6.90
C ALA A 334 -30.22 3.80 -8.33
N TYR A 335 -31.00 3.34 -9.31
CA TYR A 335 -30.89 3.81 -10.70
C TYR A 335 -31.26 5.29 -10.87
N ALA A 336 -32.28 5.77 -10.16
CA ALA A 336 -32.65 7.18 -10.15
C ALA A 336 -31.55 8.05 -9.52
N GLU A 337 -30.92 7.60 -8.43
CA GLU A 337 -29.78 8.28 -7.82
C GLU A 337 -28.57 8.34 -8.77
N ILE A 338 -28.23 7.22 -9.42
CA ILE A 338 -27.14 7.17 -10.40
C ILE A 338 -27.39 8.16 -11.56
N LEU A 339 -28.62 8.23 -12.07
CA LEU A 339 -28.97 9.20 -13.11
C LEU A 339 -28.79 10.65 -12.65
N ASN A 340 -29.19 10.95 -11.41
CA ASN A 340 -29.02 12.29 -10.85
C ASN A 340 -27.54 12.64 -10.69
N ASP A 341 -26.70 11.70 -10.26
CA ASP A 341 -25.24 11.88 -10.15
C ASP A 341 -24.62 12.22 -11.52
N ILE A 342 -24.99 11.46 -12.56
CA ILE A 342 -24.47 11.65 -13.92
C ILE A 342 -24.94 12.98 -14.51
N ALA A 343 -26.21 13.33 -14.33
CA ALA A 343 -26.76 14.62 -14.74
C ALA A 343 -26.06 15.78 -14.02
N ALA A 344 -25.76 15.63 -12.72
CA ALA A 344 -25.03 16.63 -11.95
C ALA A 344 -23.59 16.83 -12.46
N LYS A 345 -22.89 15.75 -12.86
CA LYS A 345 -21.57 15.84 -13.50
C LYS A 345 -21.65 16.62 -14.82
N GLY A 346 -22.64 16.31 -15.67
CA GLY A 346 -22.90 17.04 -16.92
C GLY A 346 -23.19 18.53 -16.68
N ALA A 347 -24.06 18.84 -15.72
CA ALA A 347 -24.40 20.20 -15.33
C ALA A 347 -23.21 20.99 -14.75
N ALA A 348 -22.22 20.30 -14.17
CA ALA A 348 -20.96 20.89 -13.70
C ALA A 348 -19.95 21.18 -14.84
N GLY A 349 -20.31 20.91 -16.10
CA GLY A 349 -19.48 21.17 -17.27
C GLY A 349 -18.57 20.00 -17.68
N PHE A 350 -18.79 18.80 -17.13
CA PHE A 350 -18.04 17.59 -17.49
C PHE A 350 -18.96 16.61 -18.22
N PRO A 351 -18.89 16.52 -19.57
CA PRO A 351 -19.76 15.64 -20.32
C PRO A 351 -19.58 14.17 -19.89
N PRO A 352 -20.65 13.49 -19.44
CA PRO A 352 -20.56 12.11 -19.00
C PRO A 352 -20.32 11.16 -20.17
N THR A 353 -19.79 9.99 -19.85
CA THR A 353 -19.42 8.90 -20.78
C THR A 353 -20.06 7.60 -20.31
N LEU A 354 -20.02 6.52 -21.09
CA LEU A 354 -20.51 5.20 -20.66
C LEU A 354 -19.78 4.67 -19.41
N THR A 355 -18.57 5.17 -19.15
CA THR A 355 -17.81 4.85 -17.94
C THR A 355 -18.48 5.38 -16.66
N ASP A 356 -19.25 6.47 -16.75
CA ASP A 356 -19.91 7.08 -15.59
C ASP A 356 -21.00 6.18 -14.96
N PRO A 357 -22.05 5.78 -15.69
CA PRO A 357 -23.04 4.84 -15.15
C PRO A 357 -22.43 3.51 -14.77
N TRP A 358 -21.47 3.00 -15.55
CA TRP A 358 -20.75 1.77 -15.27
C TRP A 358 -20.00 1.82 -13.93
N GLY A 359 -19.19 2.86 -13.71
CA GLY A 359 -18.42 3.05 -12.48
C GLY A 359 -19.32 3.22 -11.26
N ARG A 360 -20.48 3.87 -11.42
CA ARG A 360 -21.47 3.99 -10.35
C ARG A 360 -22.15 2.66 -10.02
N LEU A 361 -22.61 1.90 -11.01
CA LEU A 361 -23.19 0.57 -10.77
C LEU A 361 -22.21 -0.37 -10.06
N LEU A 362 -20.91 -0.29 -10.41
CA LEU A 362 -19.86 -1.01 -9.70
C LEU A 362 -19.69 -0.50 -8.26
N SER A 363 -19.61 0.81 -8.05
CA SER A 363 -19.35 1.36 -6.71
C SER A 363 -20.47 1.04 -5.72
N TRP A 364 -21.73 0.99 -6.15
CA TRP A 364 -22.86 0.52 -5.34
C TRP A 364 -22.72 -0.91 -4.80
N GLN A 365 -21.93 -1.74 -5.48
CA GLN A 365 -21.70 -3.14 -5.09
C GLN A 365 -20.36 -3.33 -4.36
N LEU A 366 -19.47 -2.34 -4.42
CA LEU A 366 -18.07 -2.47 -4.00
C LEU A 366 -17.63 -1.49 -2.91
N LEU A 367 -18.37 -0.39 -2.70
CA LEU A 367 -18.11 0.61 -1.66
C LEU A 367 -19.26 0.66 -0.66
N TYR A 368 -18.94 0.91 0.61
CA TYR A 368 -19.94 1.19 1.62
C TYR A 368 -20.58 2.56 1.39
N GLY A 369 -21.77 2.75 1.96
CA GLY A 369 -22.56 3.97 1.84
C GLY A 369 -23.91 3.68 1.21
N SER A 370 -24.94 4.39 1.66
CA SER A 370 -26.29 4.24 1.11
C SER A 370 -26.44 4.81 -0.30
N ASP A 371 -25.44 5.56 -0.77
CA ASP A 371 -25.36 6.22 -2.08
C ASP A 371 -24.27 5.57 -2.96
N GLY A 372 -23.84 4.36 -2.63
CA GLY A 372 -22.78 3.65 -3.35
C GLY A 372 -21.44 4.38 -3.39
N GLY A 373 -21.11 5.15 -2.35
CA GLY A 373 -19.80 5.79 -2.18
C GLY A 373 -19.54 6.93 -3.17
N VAL A 374 -20.57 7.69 -3.58
CA VAL A 374 -20.43 8.77 -4.58
C VAL A 374 -19.39 9.82 -4.19
N SER A 375 -19.20 10.01 -2.88
CA SER A 375 -18.24 10.95 -2.33
C SER A 375 -16.81 10.42 -2.25
N ASP A 376 -16.61 9.11 -2.43
CA ASP A 376 -15.33 8.46 -2.29
C ASP A 376 -14.45 8.79 -3.50
N THR A 377 -13.22 9.18 -3.21
CA THR A 377 -12.25 9.61 -4.21
C THR A 377 -10.96 8.82 -4.05
N LEU A 378 -10.24 8.61 -5.14
CA LEU A 378 -8.95 7.93 -5.13
C LEU A 378 -7.95 8.69 -4.26
N SER A 379 -7.93 10.01 -4.34
CA SER A 379 -7.12 10.87 -3.45
C SER A 379 -7.62 10.88 -2.01
N GLY A 380 -8.92 10.65 -1.77
CA GLY A 380 -9.51 10.53 -0.44
C GLY A 380 -8.93 9.37 0.37
N ILE A 381 -8.43 8.31 -0.27
CA ILE A 381 -7.74 7.19 0.39
C ILE A 381 -6.59 7.67 1.28
N THR A 382 -5.93 8.78 0.91
CA THR A 382 -4.83 9.37 1.68
C THR A 382 -5.23 9.83 3.09
N THR A 383 -6.53 9.96 3.36
CA THR A 383 -7.08 10.37 4.65
C THR A 383 -7.51 9.19 5.53
N LEU A 384 -7.56 7.98 4.96
CA LEU A 384 -8.03 6.80 5.65
C LEU A 384 -7.00 6.30 6.68
N SER A 385 -7.48 5.78 7.81
CA SER A 385 -6.63 5.47 8.96
C SER A 385 -5.62 4.36 8.68
N ASN A 386 -6.00 3.33 7.92
CA ASN A 386 -5.07 2.25 7.56
C ASN A 386 -3.98 2.73 6.60
N PHE A 387 -4.34 3.64 5.69
CA PHE A 387 -3.39 4.24 4.75
C PHE A 387 -2.40 5.17 5.47
N THR A 388 -2.90 6.12 6.26
CA THR A 388 -2.06 7.07 7.04
C THR A 388 -1.18 6.38 8.07
N SER A 389 -1.60 5.23 8.60
CA SER A 389 -0.81 4.41 9.52
C SER A 389 0.19 3.48 8.81
N HIS A 390 0.26 3.49 7.47
CA HIS A 390 1.13 2.62 6.67
C HIS A 390 0.92 1.12 6.96
N ASN A 391 -0.31 0.72 7.30
CA ASN A 391 -0.64 -0.67 7.65
C ASN A 391 -0.96 -1.53 6.41
N VAL A 392 -0.93 -0.94 5.23
CA VAL A 392 -1.54 -1.47 4.00
C VAL A 392 -0.70 -1.08 2.79
N PRO A 393 -0.71 -1.88 1.71
CA PRO A 393 0.05 -1.57 0.50
C PRO A 393 -0.48 -0.31 -0.19
N TYR A 394 0.40 0.37 -0.93
CA TYR A 394 0.04 1.51 -1.75
C TYR A 394 -0.76 1.05 -3.00
N PRO A 395 -2.01 1.51 -3.20
CA PRO A 395 -2.87 1.03 -4.28
C PRO A 395 -2.53 1.73 -5.61
N ILE A 396 -2.45 0.96 -6.69
CA ILE A 396 -2.22 1.44 -8.06
C ILE A 396 -3.28 0.84 -8.99
N ILE A 397 -4.08 1.68 -9.64
CA ILE A 397 -5.00 1.26 -10.70
C ILE A 397 -4.35 1.55 -12.04
N THR A 398 -4.50 0.67 -13.03
CA THR A 398 -3.94 0.86 -14.38
C THR A 398 -5.02 0.95 -15.45
N ALA A 399 -4.74 1.70 -16.53
CA ALA A 399 -5.59 1.83 -17.70
C ALA A 399 -4.72 2.14 -18.94
N LEU A 400 -5.29 1.98 -20.14
CA LEU A 400 -4.57 2.26 -21.40
C LEU A 400 -5.11 3.50 -22.09
N GLY A 401 -4.19 4.33 -22.61
CA GLY A 401 -4.51 5.46 -23.47
C GLY A 401 -4.86 5.03 -24.90
N VAL A 402 -5.92 5.62 -25.45
CA VAL A 402 -6.36 5.45 -26.84
C VAL A 402 -6.12 6.74 -27.62
N LYS A 403 -5.47 6.65 -28.78
CA LYS A 403 -5.16 7.82 -29.62
C LYS A 403 -6.37 8.18 -30.48
N THR A 404 -7.42 8.68 -29.85
CA THR A 404 -8.70 9.02 -30.49
C THR A 404 -8.55 10.13 -31.55
N TRP A 405 -7.60 11.04 -31.39
CA TRP A 405 -7.23 12.05 -32.40
C TRP A 405 -6.63 11.45 -33.68
N GLN A 406 -6.27 10.16 -33.67
CA GLN A 406 -5.87 9.39 -34.86
C GLN A 406 -7.00 8.47 -35.37
N GLY A 407 -8.21 8.58 -34.81
CA GLY A 407 -9.36 7.72 -35.14
C GLY A 407 -9.26 6.30 -34.59
N GLN A 408 -8.44 6.05 -33.56
CA GLN A 408 -8.29 4.71 -32.98
C GLN A 408 -9.45 4.34 -32.06
N CYS A 409 -9.96 3.13 -32.19
CA CYS A 409 -10.97 2.58 -31.28
C CYS A 409 -10.36 1.76 -30.14
N LEU A 410 -9.31 1.00 -30.43
CA LEU A 410 -8.63 0.16 -29.44
C LEU A 410 -7.24 0.72 -29.14
N PRO A 411 -6.74 0.58 -27.91
CA PRO A 411 -5.32 0.84 -27.66
C PRO A 411 -4.48 -0.12 -28.52
N GLY A 412 -3.40 0.40 -29.10
CA GLY A 412 -2.44 -0.44 -29.81
C GLY A 412 -1.66 -1.35 -28.85
N PRO A 413 -0.89 -2.33 -29.37
CA PRO A 413 -0.02 -3.18 -28.54
C PRO A 413 0.95 -2.39 -27.64
N ASN A 414 1.37 -1.20 -28.09
CA ASN A 414 2.23 -0.26 -27.37
C ASN A 414 1.40 0.93 -26.85
N GLY A 415 0.15 0.68 -26.44
CA GLY A 415 -0.72 1.70 -25.85
C GLY A 415 -0.07 2.29 -24.60
N THR A 416 -0.25 3.59 -24.39
CA THR A 416 0.32 4.30 -23.24
C THR A 416 -0.31 3.78 -21.95
N GLN A 417 0.52 3.28 -21.03
CA GLN A 417 0.09 2.77 -19.73
C GLN A 417 -0.08 3.91 -18.74
N TYR A 418 -1.32 4.20 -18.35
CA TYR A 418 -1.63 5.18 -17.32
C TYR A 418 -1.80 4.52 -15.95
N GLU A 419 -1.35 5.23 -14.93
CA GLU A 419 -1.53 4.89 -13.54
C GLU A 419 -2.47 5.90 -12.87
N LEU A 420 -3.43 5.38 -12.13
CA LEU A 420 -4.27 6.13 -11.21
C LEU A 420 -3.94 5.64 -9.79
N HIS A 421 -3.34 6.49 -8.96
CA HIS A 421 -3.09 6.17 -7.54
C HIS A 421 -3.39 7.39 -6.63
N PRO A 422 -3.43 7.23 -5.29
CA PRO A 422 -3.98 8.27 -4.41
C PRO A 422 -3.29 9.64 -4.47
N TYR A 423 -2.00 9.69 -4.83
CA TYR A 423 -1.25 10.95 -4.90
C TYR A 423 -1.10 11.51 -6.31
N GLU A 424 -1.04 10.66 -7.32
CA GLU A 424 -0.67 11.06 -8.67
C GLU A 424 -1.43 10.27 -9.75
N PHE A 425 -1.62 10.90 -10.89
CA PHE A 425 -2.15 10.34 -12.11
C PHE A 425 -1.18 10.66 -13.24
N GLY A 426 -0.85 9.66 -14.06
CA GLY A 426 0.08 9.88 -15.16
C GLY A 426 0.63 8.61 -15.77
N SER A 427 1.76 8.72 -16.44
CA SER A 427 2.41 7.60 -17.13
C SER A 427 3.92 7.77 -17.13
N TRP A 428 4.62 6.65 -17.03
CA TRP A 428 6.07 6.57 -17.22
C TRP A 428 6.46 6.51 -18.70
N ASP A 429 5.51 6.20 -19.58
CA ASP A 429 5.80 5.89 -20.97
C ASP A 429 6.27 7.14 -21.74
N ASP A 430 7.17 6.90 -22.70
CA ASP A 430 7.68 7.94 -23.59
C ASP A 430 6.53 8.68 -24.30
N GLY A 431 6.63 10.01 -24.29
CA GLY A 431 5.62 10.89 -24.86
C GLY A 431 4.53 11.31 -23.87
N VAL A 432 4.42 10.70 -22.69
CA VAL A 432 3.74 11.31 -21.53
C VAL A 432 4.77 11.63 -20.46
N ASN A 433 5.46 10.62 -19.91
CA ASN A 433 6.54 10.73 -18.92
C ASN A 433 6.34 11.87 -17.89
N ALA A 434 5.16 11.90 -17.28
CA ALA A 434 4.73 12.96 -16.39
C ALA A 434 3.57 12.49 -15.51
N PHE A 435 3.47 13.10 -14.33
CA PHE A 435 2.41 12.87 -13.37
C PHE A 435 1.84 14.21 -12.89
N THR A 436 0.56 14.20 -12.54
CA THR A 436 -0.17 15.33 -11.94
C THR A 436 -0.83 14.86 -10.64
N PRO A 437 -1.08 15.74 -9.65
CA PRO A 437 -1.77 15.33 -8.44
C PRO A 437 -3.20 14.81 -8.70
N THR A 438 -3.52 13.61 -8.19
CA THR A 438 -4.81 12.93 -8.42
C THR A 438 -6.01 13.77 -8.00
N ALA A 439 -5.87 14.51 -6.89
CA ALA A 439 -6.94 15.35 -6.37
C ALA A 439 -7.39 16.46 -7.35
N TYR A 440 -6.60 16.77 -8.39
CA TYR A 440 -6.85 17.87 -9.32
C TYR A 440 -7.01 17.45 -10.79
N ILE A 441 -7.19 16.16 -11.09
CA ILE A 441 -7.23 15.64 -12.47
C ILE A 441 -8.43 16.11 -13.29
N GLY A 442 -9.44 16.73 -12.66
CA GLY A 442 -10.54 17.39 -13.38
C GLY A 442 -10.21 18.79 -13.86
N SER A 443 -9.02 19.33 -13.55
CA SER A 443 -8.65 20.71 -13.87
C SER A 443 -8.18 20.82 -15.32
N SER A 444 -8.56 21.90 -16.00
CA SER A 444 -7.91 22.27 -17.26
C SER A 444 -6.53 22.85 -16.96
N LEU A 445 -5.47 22.13 -17.33
CA LEU A 445 -4.09 22.59 -17.15
C LEU A 445 -3.49 23.00 -18.49
N SER A 446 -2.51 23.90 -18.45
CA SER A 446 -1.64 24.24 -19.56
C SER A 446 -0.23 24.45 -19.03
N ASN A 447 0.71 23.65 -19.51
CA ASN A 447 2.11 23.66 -19.06
C ASN A 447 2.24 23.54 -17.52
N GLY A 448 1.46 22.65 -16.92
CA GLY A 448 1.47 22.38 -15.48
C GLY A 448 0.76 23.42 -14.59
N LEU A 449 0.10 24.42 -15.17
CA LEU A 449 -0.64 25.46 -14.43
C LEU A 449 -2.13 25.46 -14.82
N PRO A 450 -3.05 25.77 -13.90
CA PRO A 450 -4.47 25.93 -14.22
C PRO A 450 -4.71 26.98 -15.30
N ALA A 451 -5.40 26.61 -16.38
CA ALA A 451 -5.57 27.47 -17.56
C ALA A 451 -6.38 28.74 -17.27
N ASP A 452 -7.32 28.67 -16.32
CA ASP A 452 -8.20 29.77 -15.89
C ASP A 452 -7.94 30.20 -14.43
N GLY A 453 -6.88 29.69 -13.81
CA GLY A 453 -6.56 29.93 -12.40
C GLY A 453 -7.38 29.09 -11.40
N THR A 454 -8.22 28.16 -11.85
CA THR A 454 -9.09 27.33 -10.99
C THR A 454 -8.65 25.87 -11.00
N CYS A 455 -8.57 25.25 -9.81
CA CYS A 455 -8.35 23.82 -9.66
C CYS A 455 -9.67 23.12 -9.32
N ILE A 456 -9.98 22.04 -10.04
CA ILE A 456 -11.16 21.21 -9.83
C ILE A 456 -10.79 19.99 -9.00
N GLN A 457 -11.55 19.72 -7.95
CA GLN A 457 -11.39 18.54 -7.11
C GLN A 457 -12.52 17.53 -7.30
N ARG A 458 -12.28 16.29 -6.83
CA ARG A 458 -13.26 15.19 -6.78
C ARG A 458 -13.68 14.61 -8.14
N TYR A 459 -12.99 15.00 -9.23
CA TYR A 459 -13.11 14.31 -10.51
C TYR A 459 -12.57 12.87 -10.43
N ASP A 460 -11.66 12.63 -9.50
CA ASP A 460 -11.07 11.34 -9.16
C ASP A 460 -12.01 10.46 -8.31
N ASN A 461 -13.32 10.51 -8.57
CA ASN A 461 -14.29 9.60 -7.96
C ASN A 461 -13.82 8.14 -8.10
N LEU A 462 -13.84 7.39 -7.01
CA LEU A 462 -13.24 6.06 -6.96
C LEU A 462 -13.99 5.07 -7.87
N GLY A 463 -15.32 5.20 -7.98
CA GLY A 463 -16.14 4.44 -8.92
C GLY A 463 -15.77 4.72 -10.38
N TYR A 464 -15.51 5.99 -10.73
CA TYR A 464 -15.04 6.37 -12.06
C TYR A 464 -13.63 5.84 -12.36
N ALA A 465 -12.72 5.87 -11.39
CA ALA A 465 -11.35 5.37 -11.52
C ALA A 465 -11.31 3.84 -11.75
N LEU A 466 -12.04 3.06 -10.94
CA LEU A 466 -12.13 1.60 -11.15
C LEU A 466 -12.92 1.26 -12.42
N GLY A 467 -13.93 2.06 -12.77
CA GLY A 467 -14.68 1.93 -14.02
C GLY A 467 -13.83 2.18 -15.26
N THR A 468 -12.92 3.17 -15.19
CA THR A 468 -11.91 3.46 -16.23
C THR A 468 -10.97 2.29 -16.48
N SER A 469 -10.64 1.54 -15.43
CA SER A 469 -9.77 0.37 -15.55
C SER A 469 -10.49 -0.85 -16.15
N SER A 470 -11.82 -0.81 -16.27
CA SER A 470 -12.65 -1.96 -16.68
C SER A 470 -13.70 -1.63 -17.74
N ASN A 471 -13.55 -0.54 -18.49
CA ASN A 471 -14.48 -0.13 -19.54
C ASN A 471 -14.10 -0.77 -20.89
N LEU A 472 -14.94 -1.69 -21.38
CA LEU A 472 -14.72 -2.41 -22.64
C LEU A 472 -15.58 -1.86 -23.81
N PHE A 473 -16.17 -0.66 -23.64
CA PHE A 473 -17.20 -0.13 -24.53
C PHE A 473 -16.69 0.26 -25.92
N ASN A 474 -15.43 0.68 -26.00
CA ASN A 474 -14.73 1.02 -27.24
C ASN A 474 -14.55 -0.14 -28.23
N LYS A 475 -14.93 -1.36 -27.85
CA LYS A 475 -15.09 -2.49 -28.78
C LYS A 475 -16.25 -2.28 -29.77
N LEU A 476 -17.24 -1.46 -29.42
CA LEU A 476 -18.36 -1.11 -30.30
C LEU A 476 -17.88 -0.37 -31.55
N CYS A 477 -17.15 0.74 -31.40
CA CYS A 477 -16.62 1.45 -32.57
C CYS A 477 -15.59 0.64 -33.36
N ALA A 478 -14.93 -0.35 -32.72
CA ALA A 478 -14.03 -1.29 -33.40
C ALA A 478 -14.77 -2.34 -34.26
N GLY A 479 -16.10 -2.41 -34.21
CA GLY A 479 -16.89 -3.41 -34.94
C GLY A 479 -16.61 -4.85 -34.51
N VAL A 480 -16.09 -5.04 -33.29
CA VAL A 480 -15.75 -6.36 -32.76
C VAL A 480 -17.02 -6.99 -32.18
N SER A 481 -17.58 -7.96 -32.91
CA SER A 481 -18.74 -8.74 -32.44
C SER A 481 -18.38 -9.51 -31.18
N ILE A 482 -19.18 -9.34 -30.12
CA ILE A 482 -18.97 -9.98 -28.82
C ILE A 482 -19.80 -11.28 -28.85
N ALA A 483 -19.47 -12.17 -29.78
CA ALA A 483 -20.38 -13.22 -30.21
C ALA A 483 -20.59 -14.36 -29.19
N ASN A 484 -21.88 -14.65 -29.00
CA ASN A 484 -22.52 -15.96 -28.82
C ASN A 484 -22.49 -16.65 -27.44
N SER A 485 -23.31 -16.14 -26.52
CA SER A 485 -24.07 -17.01 -25.62
C SER A 485 -25.45 -16.41 -25.34
N THR A 486 -26.43 -17.26 -25.08
CA THR A 486 -27.78 -16.88 -24.60
C THR A 486 -27.78 -16.36 -23.15
N ASP A 487 -26.63 -15.89 -22.65
CA ASP A 487 -26.42 -15.29 -21.32
C ASP A 487 -26.42 -13.75 -21.45
N PRO A 488 -26.64 -12.98 -20.38
CA PRO A 488 -26.50 -11.52 -20.37
C PRO A 488 -25.12 -11.13 -20.91
N THR A 489 -25.06 -10.73 -22.17
CA THR A 489 -23.81 -10.40 -22.84
C THR A 489 -23.34 -9.01 -22.40
N LEU A 490 -22.04 -8.73 -22.59
CA LEU A 490 -21.53 -7.36 -22.49
C LEU A 490 -22.37 -6.40 -23.36
N GLU A 491 -22.84 -6.85 -24.53
CA GLU A 491 -23.70 -6.07 -25.42
C GLU A 491 -24.99 -5.62 -24.72
N ALA A 492 -25.68 -6.51 -23.99
CA ALA A 492 -26.88 -6.16 -23.23
C ALA A 492 -26.59 -5.11 -22.14
N VAL A 493 -25.48 -5.27 -21.42
CA VAL A 493 -25.05 -4.27 -20.43
C VAL A 493 -24.74 -2.94 -21.11
N VAL A 494 -24.07 -2.94 -22.27
CA VAL A 494 -23.80 -1.70 -22.99
C VAL A 494 -25.09 -1.04 -23.49
N GLU A 495 -26.04 -1.80 -24.01
CA GLU A 495 -27.36 -1.29 -24.41
C GLU A 495 -28.07 -0.61 -23.23
N ASP A 496 -28.11 -1.26 -22.05
CA ASP A 496 -28.70 -0.67 -20.85
C ASP A 496 -27.97 0.61 -20.40
N LEU A 497 -26.63 0.62 -20.47
CA LEU A 497 -25.83 1.81 -20.15
C LEU A 497 -26.05 2.95 -21.15
N ARG A 498 -26.23 2.64 -22.43
CA ARG A 498 -26.58 3.62 -23.48
C ARG A 498 -27.96 4.19 -23.21
N ASP A 499 -28.95 3.36 -22.94
CA ASP A 499 -30.31 3.79 -22.58
C ASP A 499 -30.34 4.65 -21.31
N LEU A 500 -29.44 4.37 -20.35
CA LEU A 500 -29.28 5.19 -19.16
C LEU A 500 -28.65 6.54 -19.47
N LEU A 501 -27.59 6.56 -20.28
CA LEU A 501 -26.83 7.76 -20.61
C LEU A 501 -27.60 8.68 -21.58
N ASP A 502 -28.31 8.13 -22.57
CA ASP A 502 -29.09 8.89 -23.57
C ASP A 502 -30.21 9.75 -22.94
N LYS A 503 -30.58 9.47 -21.69
CA LYS A 503 -31.51 10.32 -20.91
C LYS A 503 -30.91 11.67 -20.53
N VAL A 504 -29.58 11.78 -20.49
CA VAL A 504 -28.85 12.96 -20.00
C VAL A 504 -27.77 13.46 -20.97
N ASN A 505 -27.25 12.60 -21.86
CA ASN A 505 -26.23 12.94 -22.85
C ASN A 505 -26.26 11.94 -24.02
N GLU A 506 -26.19 12.43 -25.26
CA GLU A 506 -26.15 11.58 -26.45
C GLU A 506 -24.87 10.71 -26.49
N VAL A 507 -25.01 9.41 -26.74
CA VAL A 507 -23.85 8.51 -26.86
C VAL A 507 -23.25 8.54 -28.26
N ALA A 508 -22.09 9.17 -28.38
CA ALA A 508 -21.26 9.17 -29.59
C ALA A 508 -19.91 8.49 -29.37
N TYR A 509 -18.98 8.64 -30.32
CA TYR A 509 -17.66 8.02 -30.29
C TYR A 509 -16.83 8.37 -29.04
N ARG A 510 -16.92 9.61 -28.53
CA ARG A 510 -16.17 10.05 -27.34
C ARG A 510 -16.65 9.31 -26.08
N GLU A 511 -17.95 9.08 -25.97
CA GLU A 511 -18.62 8.50 -24.80
C GLU A 511 -18.31 7.01 -24.60
N GLU A 512 -17.70 6.35 -25.59
CA GLU A 512 -17.19 4.97 -25.48
C GLU A 512 -15.91 4.85 -24.63
N PHE A 513 -15.28 5.98 -24.27
CA PHE A 513 -14.04 6.02 -23.48
C PHE A 513 -14.26 6.60 -22.09
N ALA A 514 -13.31 6.37 -21.18
CA ALA A 514 -13.18 7.18 -19.99
C ALA A 514 -12.39 8.43 -20.36
N VAL A 515 -12.96 9.61 -20.15
CA VAL A 515 -12.39 10.86 -20.62
C VAL A 515 -11.92 11.70 -19.44
N TYR A 516 -10.70 12.21 -19.51
CA TYR A 516 -10.11 13.09 -18.51
C TYR A 516 -9.65 14.38 -19.18
N PRO A 517 -9.88 15.57 -18.58
CA PRO A 517 -9.17 16.78 -18.99
C PRO A 517 -7.66 16.51 -19.00
N ASN A 518 -6.97 16.88 -20.07
CA ASN A 518 -5.55 16.53 -20.20
C ASN A 518 -4.66 17.41 -19.31
N PRO A 519 -4.06 16.87 -18.22
CA PRO A 519 -3.21 17.66 -17.35
C PRO A 519 -1.85 17.99 -17.99
N PHE A 520 -1.51 17.33 -19.12
CA PHE A 520 -0.22 17.44 -19.81
C PHE A 520 -0.27 18.34 -21.04
N ARG A 521 -1.38 19.05 -21.26
CA ARG A 521 -1.54 19.97 -22.37
C ARG A 521 -0.48 21.07 -22.33
N ASN A 522 0.13 21.36 -23.49
CA ASN A 522 1.27 22.27 -23.66
C ASN A 522 2.48 21.97 -22.77
N TYR A 523 2.55 20.80 -22.15
CA TYR A 523 3.72 20.40 -21.37
C TYR A 523 4.78 19.81 -22.32
N PRO A 524 5.98 20.40 -22.44
CA PRO A 524 6.96 20.01 -23.47
C PRO A 524 7.45 18.57 -23.37
N HIS A 525 7.47 18.00 -22.15
CA HIS A 525 7.94 16.64 -21.92
C HIS A 525 6.91 15.55 -22.26
N SER A 526 5.65 15.92 -22.49
CA SER A 526 4.56 15.01 -22.83
C SER A 526 4.15 15.11 -24.30
N SER A 527 5.12 14.99 -25.21
CA SER A 527 4.96 15.28 -26.64
C SER A 527 3.83 14.51 -27.35
N LEU A 528 3.47 13.32 -26.87
CA LEU A 528 2.41 12.50 -27.47
C LEU A 528 1.02 13.11 -27.25
N VAL A 529 0.80 13.70 -26.08
CA VAL A 529 -0.51 14.20 -25.64
C VAL A 529 -0.56 15.72 -25.50
N SER A 530 0.57 16.42 -25.62
CA SER A 530 0.69 17.87 -25.35
C SER A 530 -0.28 18.74 -26.14
N ALA A 531 -0.68 18.32 -27.34
CA ALA A 531 -1.60 19.05 -28.21
C ALA A 531 -3.09 18.74 -27.96
N GLN A 532 -3.41 17.77 -27.10
CA GLN A 532 -4.77 17.31 -26.87
C GLN A 532 -5.41 18.04 -25.68
N ASP A 533 -6.71 18.31 -25.76
CA ASP A 533 -7.47 18.89 -24.65
C ASP A 533 -7.93 17.83 -23.64
N GLU A 534 -8.08 16.58 -24.10
CA GLU A 534 -8.56 15.44 -23.31
C GLU A 534 -7.69 14.21 -23.51
N LEU A 535 -7.71 13.31 -22.52
CA LEU A 535 -7.18 11.96 -22.59
C LEU A 535 -8.34 10.97 -22.65
N SER A 536 -8.28 10.02 -23.57
CA SER A 536 -9.24 8.91 -23.68
C SER A 536 -8.59 7.62 -23.17
N LEU A 537 -9.13 7.06 -22.10
CA LEU A 537 -8.66 5.85 -21.45
C LEU A 537 -9.65 4.69 -21.63
N ALA A 538 -9.11 3.47 -21.73
CA ALA A 538 -9.84 2.22 -21.83
C ALA A 538 -9.24 1.15 -20.90
N ASP A 539 -9.95 0.02 -20.74
CA ASP A 539 -9.48 -1.14 -19.95
C ASP A 539 -8.06 -1.56 -20.39
N GLY A 540 -7.16 -1.65 -19.42
CA GLY A 540 -5.76 -1.99 -19.66
C GLY A 540 -5.51 -3.43 -20.14
N GLY A 541 -6.52 -4.31 -20.05
CA GLY A 541 -6.48 -5.66 -20.60
C GLY A 541 -6.59 -5.71 -22.12
N LEU A 542 -6.98 -4.61 -22.78
CA LEU A 542 -7.22 -4.57 -24.23
C LEU A 542 -5.96 -4.74 -25.11
N ALA A 543 -4.76 -4.57 -24.54
CA ALA A 543 -3.49 -4.74 -25.26
C ALA A 543 -2.75 -6.05 -24.94
N LEU A 544 -3.45 -7.07 -24.40
CA LEU A 544 -2.84 -8.32 -23.93
C LEU A 544 -1.73 -8.10 -22.88
N GLN A 545 -1.91 -7.07 -22.04
CA GLN A 545 -1.05 -6.76 -20.90
C GLN A 545 -1.86 -6.70 -19.61
N ASN A 546 -2.72 -7.71 -19.41
CA ASN A 546 -3.72 -7.71 -18.35
C ASN A 546 -3.12 -7.77 -16.92
N ASN A 547 -1.79 -7.82 -16.78
CA ASN A 547 -1.05 -7.88 -15.51
C ASN A 547 -0.56 -6.48 -15.26
N PRO A 548 -0.89 -5.87 -14.12
CA PRO A 548 -0.31 -4.59 -13.76
C PRO A 548 1.14 -4.76 -13.23
N ILE A 549 2.00 -5.49 -13.96
CA ILE A 549 3.45 -5.59 -13.72
C ILE A 549 4.15 -4.30 -14.15
N TRP A 550 3.70 -3.69 -15.25
CA TRP A 550 4.28 -2.48 -15.84
C TRP A 550 4.61 -1.39 -14.81
N PRO A 551 3.66 -0.90 -13.97
CA PRO A 551 3.94 0.13 -12.96
C PRO A 551 5.02 -0.28 -11.96
N LEU A 552 5.19 -1.58 -11.70
CA LEU A 552 6.11 -2.12 -10.71
C LEU A 552 7.54 -2.24 -11.25
N LEU A 553 7.72 -2.30 -12.57
CA LEU A 553 9.04 -2.31 -13.20
C LEU A 553 9.76 -0.96 -13.09
N HIS A 554 9.00 0.14 -13.09
CA HIS A 554 9.50 1.51 -12.88
C HIS A 554 9.86 1.83 -11.43
N ARG A 555 9.43 0.99 -10.48
CA ARG A 555 9.66 1.16 -9.03
C ARG A 555 10.67 0.16 -8.52
N ALA A 556 11.38 0.44 -7.42
CA ALA A 556 12.39 -0.45 -6.86
C ALA A 556 11.80 -1.69 -6.12
N VAL A 557 10.94 -2.47 -6.82
CA VAL A 557 10.29 -3.69 -6.33
C VAL A 557 11.13 -4.92 -6.69
N ASP A 558 11.58 -5.65 -5.68
CA ASP A 558 12.46 -6.81 -5.87
C ASP A 558 11.66 -8.10 -6.13
N VAL A 559 10.43 -8.18 -5.63
CA VAL A 559 9.53 -9.33 -5.81
C VAL A 559 8.14 -8.86 -6.20
N ILE A 560 7.60 -9.41 -7.30
CA ILE A 560 6.21 -9.20 -7.71
C ILE A 560 5.48 -10.53 -7.60
N LEU A 561 4.46 -10.57 -6.75
CA LEU A 561 3.45 -11.62 -6.72
C LEU A 561 2.44 -11.29 -7.81
N VAL A 562 2.21 -12.24 -8.71
CA VAL A 562 1.30 -12.05 -9.85
C VAL A 562 0.17 -13.05 -9.69
N ASN A 563 -1.04 -12.56 -9.46
CA ASN A 563 -2.23 -13.39 -9.37
C ASN A 563 -2.98 -13.37 -10.71
N ASP A 564 -2.79 -14.44 -11.49
CA ASP A 564 -3.27 -14.48 -12.87
C ASP A 564 -4.64 -15.13 -13.02
N ASN A 565 -5.66 -14.35 -13.40
CA ASN A 565 -7.04 -14.80 -13.61
C ASN A 565 -7.51 -14.64 -15.06
N SER A 566 -6.57 -14.60 -16.01
CA SER A 566 -6.84 -14.39 -17.43
C SER A 566 -7.64 -15.52 -18.07
N ALA A 567 -8.31 -15.18 -19.17
CA ALA A 567 -9.24 -16.05 -19.88
C ALA A 567 -8.66 -16.44 -21.25
N ASP A 568 -7.56 -17.19 -21.25
CA ASP A 568 -6.73 -17.36 -22.45
C ASP A 568 -6.90 -18.73 -23.11
N THR A 569 -7.26 -19.75 -22.35
CA THR A 569 -7.58 -21.08 -22.88
C THR A 569 -9.00 -21.06 -23.42
N GLY A 570 -9.15 -20.71 -24.69
CA GLY A 570 -10.44 -20.68 -25.37
C GLY A 570 -11.01 -22.07 -25.57
N ASP A 571 -11.74 -22.58 -24.58
CA ASP A 571 -12.77 -23.63 -24.73
C ASP A 571 -13.76 -23.55 -23.56
N ALA A 572 -15.06 -23.44 -23.88
CA ALA A 572 -16.14 -23.40 -22.89
C ALA A 572 -16.25 -24.72 -22.10
N PRO A 573 -16.74 -24.71 -20.84
CA PRO A 573 -17.34 -23.57 -20.12
C PRO A 573 -16.37 -22.83 -19.18
N TYR A 574 -15.10 -23.25 -19.07
CA TYR A 574 -14.13 -22.67 -18.14
C TYR A 574 -12.83 -22.25 -18.82
N THR A 575 -12.34 -21.07 -18.49
CA THR A 575 -11.16 -20.46 -19.10
C THR A 575 -10.08 -20.15 -18.06
N PHE A 576 -8.82 -20.36 -18.43
CA PHE A 576 -7.66 -20.23 -17.56
C PHE A 576 -6.52 -19.44 -18.23
N PRO A 577 -5.54 -18.96 -17.45
CA PRO A 577 -4.35 -18.33 -18.01
C PRO A 577 -3.55 -19.31 -18.87
N ASN A 578 -2.91 -18.83 -19.93
CA ASN A 578 -1.98 -19.62 -20.74
C ASN A 578 -0.55 -19.03 -20.81
N GLY A 579 -0.37 -17.83 -20.28
CA GLY A 579 0.91 -17.11 -20.26
C GLY A 579 1.08 -16.04 -21.35
N SER A 580 0.14 -15.92 -22.30
CA SER A 580 0.15 -14.91 -23.38
C SER A 580 0.34 -13.49 -22.86
N GLU A 581 -0.38 -13.17 -21.78
CA GLU A 581 -0.45 -11.83 -21.21
C GLU A 581 0.86 -11.40 -20.53
N ILE A 582 1.50 -12.30 -19.75
CA ILE A 582 2.81 -12.02 -19.12
C ILE A 582 3.94 -12.06 -20.15
N TYR A 583 3.82 -12.90 -21.19
CA TYR A 583 4.77 -12.93 -22.29
C TYR A 583 4.72 -11.64 -23.12
N THR A 584 3.53 -11.13 -23.44
CA THR A 584 3.37 -9.85 -24.13
C THR A 584 3.94 -8.69 -23.31
N THR A 585 3.67 -8.67 -22.00
CA THR A 585 4.29 -7.69 -21.08
C THR A 585 5.82 -7.77 -21.13
N TYR A 586 6.40 -8.98 -21.20
CA TYR A 586 7.84 -9.17 -21.36
C TYR A 586 8.39 -8.62 -22.67
N GLN A 587 7.71 -8.86 -23.79
CA GLN A 587 8.13 -8.33 -25.09
C GLN A 587 8.12 -6.79 -25.08
N GLN A 588 7.04 -6.19 -24.56
CA GLN A 588 6.92 -4.74 -24.47
C GLN A 588 7.97 -4.13 -23.54
N ALA A 589 8.22 -4.75 -22.39
CA ALA A 589 9.26 -4.31 -21.47
C ALA A 589 10.64 -4.34 -22.11
N ARG A 590 10.93 -5.34 -22.96
CA ARG A 590 12.18 -5.41 -23.72
C ARG A 590 12.28 -4.31 -24.77
N ASP A 591 11.22 -4.10 -25.54
CA ASP A 591 11.18 -3.09 -26.60
C ASP A 591 11.37 -1.67 -26.05
N GLN A 592 10.88 -1.42 -24.82
CA GLN A 592 11.02 -0.14 -24.11
C GLN A 592 12.24 -0.07 -23.17
N GLY A 593 13.11 -1.08 -23.18
CA GLY A 593 14.34 -1.06 -22.38
C GLY A 593 14.15 -1.17 -20.86
N LEU A 594 13.02 -1.70 -20.38
CA LEU A 594 12.78 -2.00 -18.97
C LEU A 594 13.58 -3.24 -18.54
N THR A 595 14.86 -3.02 -18.24
CA THR A 595 15.85 -4.09 -18.03
C THR A 595 15.57 -5.00 -16.84
N ARG A 596 14.69 -4.61 -15.91
CA ARG A 596 14.37 -5.38 -14.69
C ARG A 596 13.34 -6.49 -14.94
N MET A 597 12.63 -6.49 -16.07
CA MET A 597 11.72 -7.57 -16.42
C MET A 597 12.51 -8.87 -16.66
N PRO A 598 12.19 -9.98 -15.96
CA PRO A 598 12.84 -11.27 -16.19
C PRO A 598 12.39 -11.90 -17.52
N ASP A 599 13.16 -12.86 -18.01
CA ASP A 599 12.78 -13.63 -19.19
C ASP A 599 11.53 -14.46 -18.95
N ILE A 600 10.60 -14.39 -19.90
CA ILE A 600 9.35 -15.15 -19.92
C ILE A 600 9.36 -16.03 -21.18
N PRO A 601 9.12 -17.35 -21.06
CA PRO A 601 9.08 -18.24 -22.22
C PRO A 601 7.89 -17.95 -23.12
N THR A 602 7.97 -18.39 -24.38
CA THR A 602 6.82 -18.35 -25.30
C THR A 602 5.65 -19.17 -24.74
N VAL A 603 4.42 -18.87 -25.19
CA VAL A 603 3.19 -19.53 -24.73
C VAL A 603 3.28 -21.07 -24.85
N ASP A 604 3.79 -21.59 -25.97
CA ASP A 604 3.94 -23.05 -26.15
C ASP A 604 4.83 -23.69 -25.09
N VAL A 605 5.97 -23.04 -24.78
CA VAL A 605 6.88 -23.51 -23.72
C VAL A 605 6.24 -23.35 -22.35
N PHE A 606 5.50 -22.28 -22.12
CA PHE A 606 4.78 -22.00 -20.88
C PHE A 606 3.77 -23.11 -20.55
N ILE A 607 2.95 -23.49 -21.54
CA ILE A 607 1.95 -24.56 -21.44
C ILE A 607 2.63 -25.93 -21.34
N ALA A 608 3.61 -26.24 -22.21
CA ALA A 608 4.27 -27.54 -22.23
C ALA A 608 4.97 -27.86 -20.90
N ASN A 609 5.47 -26.84 -20.20
CA ASN A 609 6.05 -27.00 -18.87
C ASN A 609 5.03 -26.89 -17.73
N GLY A 610 3.75 -26.63 -18.03
CA GLY A 610 2.66 -26.54 -17.06
C GLY A 610 2.73 -25.33 -16.11
N TYR A 611 3.38 -24.24 -16.52
CA TYR A 611 3.48 -23.02 -15.71
C TYR A 611 2.13 -22.32 -15.51
N ASN A 612 1.15 -22.65 -16.36
CA ASN A 612 -0.24 -22.20 -16.23
C ASN A 612 -1.06 -22.99 -15.20
N GLN A 613 -0.49 -24.02 -14.57
CA GLN A 613 -1.22 -24.91 -13.65
C GLN A 613 -0.62 -24.94 -12.24
N ARG A 614 0.45 -24.19 -12.00
CA ARG A 614 1.14 -24.15 -10.70
C ARG A 614 1.92 -22.85 -10.52
N PRO A 615 2.27 -22.52 -9.27
CA PRO A 615 3.19 -21.43 -9.01
C PRO A 615 4.50 -21.58 -9.79
N THR A 616 5.03 -20.49 -10.33
CA THR A 616 6.30 -20.47 -11.10
C THR A 616 7.08 -19.21 -10.77
N PHE A 617 8.40 -19.32 -10.60
CA PHE A 617 9.29 -18.20 -10.29
C PHE A 617 10.12 -17.83 -11.52
N PHE A 618 10.00 -16.58 -11.97
CA PHE A 618 10.80 -16.03 -13.07
C PHE A 618 11.90 -15.10 -12.53
N GLY A 619 13.06 -15.08 -13.21
CA GLY A 619 14.19 -14.24 -12.82
C GLY A 619 15.00 -14.76 -11.63
N CYS A 620 14.83 -16.01 -11.20
CA CYS A 620 15.47 -16.54 -9.98
C CYS A 620 16.99 -16.38 -9.91
N ASN A 621 17.68 -16.50 -11.05
CA ASN A 621 19.13 -16.61 -11.11
C ASN A 621 19.81 -15.37 -11.71
N ASP A 622 19.06 -14.27 -11.88
CA ASP A 622 19.59 -13.00 -12.39
C ASP A 622 19.31 -11.87 -11.39
N ALA A 623 20.35 -11.40 -10.71
CA ALA A 623 20.27 -10.35 -9.70
C ALA A 623 19.89 -8.97 -10.28
N SER A 624 20.01 -8.78 -11.60
CA SER A 624 19.58 -7.53 -12.27
C SER A 624 18.08 -7.47 -12.50
N LYS A 625 17.39 -8.62 -12.44
CA LYS A 625 15.94 -8.73 -12.69
C LYS A 625 15.14 -8.66 -11.40
N THR A 626 13.88 -8.26 -11.51
CA THR A 626 12.88 -8.51 -10.47
C THR A 626 12.52 -10.00 -10.44
N THR A 627 12.29 -10.57 -9.26
CA THR A 627 11.72 -11.92 -9.13
C THR A 627 10.22 -11.83 -9.32
N ILE A 628 9.66 -12.54 -10.30
CA ILE A 628 8.21 -12.68 -10.43
C ILE A 628 7.78 -14.03 -9.89
N ILE A 629 6.89 -14.03 -8.91
CA ILE A 629 6.23 -15.23 -8.40
C ILE A 629 4.83 -15.25 -8.99
N TYR A 630 4.66 -16.08 -10.01
CA TYR A 630 3.43 -16.21 -10.78
C TYR A 630 2.51 -17.26 -10.14
N LEU A 631 1.27 -16.88 -9.85
CA LEU A 631 0.22 -17.68 -9.24
C LEU A 631 -0.97 -17.75 -10.21
N PRO A 632 -1.07 -18.79 -11.06
CA PRO A 632 -2.19 -18.91 -11.99
C PRO A 632 -3.47 -19.35 -11.29
N ASN A 633 -4.60 -18.85 -11.77
CA ASN A 633 -5.91 -19.39 -11.47
C ASN A 633 -5.96 -20.87 -11.86
N TYR A 634 -6.39 -21.70 -10.92
CA TYR A 634 -6.45 -23.14 -11.08
C TYR A 634 -7.55 -23.71 -10.20
N ASN A 635 -8.22 -24.76 -10.68
CA ASN A 635 -9.29 -25.42 -9.94
C ASN A 635 -8.71 -26.34 -8.85
N TYR A 636 -8.89 -25.96 -7.59
CA TYR A 636 -8.61 -26.81 -6.44
C TYR A 636 -9.89 -27.32 -5.78
N THR A 637 -10.82 -26.43 -5.47
CA THR A 637 -12.06 -26.73 -4.74
C THR A 637 -13.32 -26.25 -5.47
N PHE A 638 -13.17 -25.37 -6.45
CA PHE A 638 -14.27 -24.85 -7.25
C PHE A 638 -13.81 -24.61 -8.69
N ALA A 639 -14.76 -24.59 -9.63
CA ALA A 639 -14.47 -24.26 -11.01
C ALA A 639 -14.32 -22.73 -11.17
N SER A 640 -13.13 -22.22 -10.87
CA SER A 640 -12.84 -20.79 -10.80
C SER A 640 -12.62 -20.14 -12.17
N GLY A 641 -12.53 -20.91 -13.25
CA GLY A 641 -12.43 -20.41 -14.63
C GLY A 641 -13.73 -19.84 -15.21
N GLN A 642 -14.60 -19.23 -14.40
CA GLN A 642 -15.91 -18.71 -14.82
C GLN A 642 -15.80 -17.65 -15.94
N SER A 643 -16.87 -17.43 -16.71
CA SER A 643 -16.87 -16.39 -17.76
C SER A 643 -16.59 -14.99 -17.20
N THR A 644 -15.85 -14.17 -17.94
CA THR A 644 -15.64 -12.74 -17.62
C THR A 644 -16.96 -11.96 -17.60
N PHE A 645 -17.96 -12.42 -18.36
CA PHE A 645 -19.28 -11.80 -18.48
C PHE A 645 -20.30 -12.38 -17.51
N LYS A 646 -19.90 -13.28 -16.59
CA LYS A 646 -20.76 -13.68 -15.49
C LYS A 646 -20.84 -12.53 -14.49
N LEU A 647 -21.98 -11.84 -14.48
CA LEU A 647 -22.20 -10.64 -13.67
C LEU A 647 -23.10 -10.88 -12.45
N GLU A 648 -23.56 -12.11 -12.24
CA GLU A 648 -24.33 -12.50 -11.04
C GLU A 648 -23.70 -13.77 -10.44
N TYR A 649 -23.54 -13.77 -9.12
CA TYR A 649 -23.02 -14.90 -8.36
C TYR A 649 -23.90 -15.14 -7.15
N THR A 650 -24.35 -16.38 -6.97
CA THR A 650 -25.00 -16.76 -5.71
C THR A 650 -24.01 -16.62 -4.54
N THR A 651 -24.54 -16.51 -3.32
CA THR A 651 -23.74 -16.53 -2.09
C THR A 651 -22.80 -17.75 -2.04
N ALA A 652 -23.30 -18.93 -2.42
CA ALA A 652 -22.52 -20.16 -2.43
C ALA A 652 -21.38 -20.14 -3.46
N GLU A 653 -21.61 -19.56 -4.64
CA GLU A 653 -20.55 -19.42 -5.65
C GLU A 653 -19.53 -18.36 -5.24
N THR A 654 -19.96 -17.26 -4.64
CA THR A 654 -19.09 -16.22 -4.06
C THR A 654 -18.14 -16.85 -3.03
N ASP A 655 -18.68 -17.65 -2.11
CA ASP A 655 -17.91 -18.41 -1.12
C ASP A 655 -16.92 -19.38 -1.75
N ALA A 656 -17.39 -20.16 -2.73
CA ALA A 656 -16.59 -21.20 -3.34
C ALA A 656 -15.44 -20.65 -4.20
N MET A 657 -15.68 -19.53 -4.90
CA MET A 657 -14.64 -18.81 -5.65
C MET A 657 -13.53 -18.31 -4.72
N ILE A 658 -13.89 -17.64 -3.62
CA ILE A 658 -12.93 -17.13 -2.63
C ILE A 658 -12.19 -18.28 -1.95
N ALA A 659 -12.89 -19.36 -1.57
CA ALA A 659 -12.26 -20.55 -1.00
C ALA A 659 -11.23 -21.19 -1.95
N ASN A 660 -11.52 -21.22 -3.26
CA ASN A 660 -10.57 -21.68 -4.27
C ASN A 660 -9.35 -20.75 -4.38
N GLY A 661 -9.54 -19.43 -4.30
CA GLY A 661 -8.44 -18.45 -4.24
C GLY A 661 -7.50 -18.67 -3.04
N VAL A 662 -8.04 -19.03 -1.87
CA VAL A 662 -7.21 -19.43 -0.71
C VAL A 662 -6.37 -20.67 -1.03
N GLN A 663 -6.90 -21.61 -1.81
CA GLN A 663 -6.14 -22.76 -2.28
C GLN A 663 -5.06 -22.36 -3.29
N ILE A 664 -5.28 -21.37 -4.15
CA ILE A 664 -4.25 -20.82 -5.05
C ILE A 664 -3.10 -20.25 -4.21
N ALA A 665 -3.39 -19.40 -3.22
CA ALA A 665 -2.36 -18.83 -2.33
C ALA A 665 -1.56 -19.89 -1.57
N THR A 666 -2.20 -21.00 -1.18
CA THR A 666 -1.59 -22.09 -0.40
C THR A 666 -1.11 -23.26 -1.25
N LYS A 667 -1.23 -23.17 -2.59
CA LYS A 667 -0.95 -24.26 -3.53
C LYS A 667 -1.65 -25.58 -3.16
N GLY A 668 -2.95 -25.50 -2.87
CA GLY A 668 -3.79 -26.64 -2.49
C GLY A 668 -3.45 -27.22 -1.11
N GLY A 669 -2.90 -26.40 -0.20
CA GLY A 669 -2.45 -26.86 1.12
C GLY A 669 -1.13 -27.65 1.13
N ASP A 670 -0.28 -27.49 0.09
CA ASP A 670 1.04 -28.13 0.02
C ASP A 670 1.92 -27.67 1.21
N SER A 671 2.30 -28.59 2.09
CA SER A 671 3.04 -28.28 3.31
C SER A 671 4.46 -27.74 3.06
N GLY A 672 5.03 -27.98 1.88
CA GLY A 672 6.32 -27.44 1.47
C GLY A 672 6.22 -26.06 0.82
N TRP A 673 5.03 -25.63 0.39
CA TRP A 673 4.84 -24.38 -0.32
C TRP A 673 5.18 -23.13 0.49
N PRO A 674 4.79 -22.99 1.77
CA PRO A 674 5.18 -21.84 2.60
C PRO A 674 6.70 -21.57 2.59
N LEU A 675 7.49 -22.63 2.74
CA LEU A 675 8.96 -22.53 2.67
C LEU A 675 9.40 -22.05 1.28
N CYS A 676 8.87 -22.64 0.21
CA CYS A 676 9.30 -22.29 -1.14
C CYS A 676 8.90 -20.87 -1.55
N LEU A 677 7.72 -20.40 -1.13
CA LEU A 677 7.29 -19.02 -1.30
C LEU A 677 8.23 -18.06 -0.57
N ALA A 678 8.55 -18.34 0.71
CA ALA A 678 9.51 -17.55 1.47
C ALA A 678 10.92 -17.55 0.83
N CYS A 679 11.39 -18.71 0.35
CA CYS A 679 12.66 -18.80 -0.39
C CYS A 679 12.65 -17.97 -1.67
N GLY A 680 11.53 -17.96 -2.41
CA GLY A 680 11.36 -17.14 -3.62
C GLY A 680 11.42 -15.65 -3.30
N ILE A 681 10.71 -15.21 -2.25
CA ILE A 681 10.70 -13.82 -1.79
C ILE A 681 12.11 -13.39 -1.35
N LEU A 682 12.79 -14.22 -0.57
CA LEU A 682 14.10 -13.88 0.00
C LEU A 682 15.27 -14.12 -0.96
N LYS A 683 15.04 -14.67 -2.16
CA LYS A 683 16.09 -15.16 -3.08
C LYS A 683 17.20 -14.14 -3.32
N LYS A 684 16.84 -12.87 -3.47
CA LYS A 684 17.76 -11.77 -3.84
C LYS A 684 18.05 -10.81 -2.68
N SER A 685 17.36 -10.94 -1.55
CA SER A 685 17.53 -10.06 -0.39
C SER A 685 18.51 -10.60 0.65
N THR A 686 18.96 -11.85 0.52
CA THR A 686 19.94 -12.46 1.43
C THR A 686 20.99 -13.26 0.67
N THR A 687 22.24 -13.21 1.16
CA THR A 687 23.36 -14.01 0.68
C THR A 687 23.37 -15.43 1.26
N SER A 688 22.50 -15.71 2.24
CA SER A 688 22.41 -17.00 2.92
C SER A 688 20.95 -17.44 3.02
N LEU A 689 20.60 -18.49 2.27
CA LEU A 689 19.31 -19.17 2.33
C LEU A 689 19.50 -20.60 2.86
N PRO A 690 18.51 -21.15 3.59
CA PRO A 690 18.54 -22.54 4.01
C PRO A 690 18.79 -23.48 2.81
N LEU A 691 19.57 -24.56 3.01
CA LEU A 691 19.86 -25.54 1.95
C LEU A 691 18.58 -26.08 1.29
N LYS A 692 17.48 -26.17 2.03
CA LYS A 692 16.16 -26.61 1.55
C LYS A 692 15.57 -25.69 0.46
N CYS A 693 15.97 -24.42 0.41
CA CYS A 693 15.58 -23.51 -0.68
C CYS A 693 16.10 -23.98 -2.04
N THR A 694 17.19 -24.73 -2.10
CA THR A 694 17.72 -25.31 -3.35
C THR A 694 16.68 -26.18 -4.05
N HIS A 695 15.98 -27.04 -3.30
CA HIS A 695 14.91 -27.87 -3.84
C HIS A 695 13.71 -27.02 -4.31
N CYS A 696 13.38 -25.95 -3.59
CA CYS A 696 12.35 -25.02 -4.02
C CYS A 696 12.70 -24.36 -5.36
N PHE A 697 13.93 -23.90 -5.55
CA PHE A 697 14.36 -23.30 -6.81
C PHE A 697 14.40 -24.31 -7.95
N GLN A 698 14.83 -25.56 -7.71
CA GLN A 698 14.75 -26.62 -8.71
C GLN A 698 13.30 -26.91 -9.15
N LYS A 699 12.34 -26.80 -8.23
CA LYS A 699 10.93 -27.09 -8.50
C LYS A 699 10.17 -25.94 -9.17
N TYR A 700 10.45 -24.70 -8.76
CA TYR A 700 9.63 -23.54 -9.11
C TYR A 700 10.31 -22.55 -10.04
N CYS A 701 11.64 -22.50 -10.12
CA CYS A 701 12.31 -21.54 -11.00
C CYS A 701 12.27 -21.97 -12.46
N TYR A 702 11.85 -21.03 -13.31
CA TYR A 702 12.11 -21.08 -14.74
C TYR A 702 13.62 -20.91 -14.98
N ASN A 703 14.21 -21.80 -15.77
CA ASN A 703 15.64 -21.84 -16.12
C ASN A 703 15.82 -21.88 -17.64
#